data_AF-A0AAN6P3S4-F1
#
_entry.id   AF-A0AAN6P3S4-F1
#
_cell.length_a   1.000
_cell.length_b   1.000
_cell.length_c   1.000
_cell.angle_alpha   90.00
_cell.angle_beta   90.00
_cell.angle_gamma   90.00
#
_symmetry.space_group_name_H-M   'P 1'
#
loop_
_entity.id
_entity.type
_entity.pdbx_description
1 polymer ?
#
loop_
_entity_poly.entity_id
_entity_poly.type
_entity_poly.pdbx_seq_one_letter_code
_entity_poly.pdbx_strand_id
1 'polypeptide(L)'
;MDATASSKDSAVLHRHLDSTFLNMVRSEGNFLILENGRKIFDASGGAAVGCLGWGNQRVAQAVTNQVLAAPYCATIFYTTRVQEELCRDLVQSTNGAMARAYIVNSGSEAMEAAVKLARQYFLEINQPQRTLFISRKQSYHGITLGALAIGGHEVRRAKFEPLLTKNVSRVSPCNAFRGKVPGESDENYAKRLAKELDEEFQRVGPDNVCAFVAEPIVGAALGCVPAVKGYFKAVREVCDKYGALLILDEVMCGMGRSGTLHAWEQEGIVPDVQTIGKALGGGYQPVAGLLAGHRVVNALEKGTSVFVHGHTYQGHPAGCAAALEVQRIVREEDLLSNVRAMGDLLSTRLREILASHPNVGDIRGRGLFWGIEFVADKETMGPFPSEDHVCMEVCELGLTDKYGINVYPGGGSVDGYTGDHIIISPAFNVSREDVEWIAASVGRLVVWRVLAWFGSHDNVTTMAVGLINGRLAADEEARAEVDVLNSRLEKTSQLTKKIQACLGRLDATGKSVRDVAGPLSGETKKLQVLGNNIDAVIAAIEKLRSPADSKNDEEQIIRMGPEKAGLSNYLASIKRLHKALNDMKASNLRSTQQTVADLQRLVKTGNAQLESSFDKLLRSETPRAIEPLHYLTKNMPFPVLSHEKITRLGLMNSYLTGVHQQNTGAGSSQESPVIKIYAEVRSQYLLSTLGNLATASTNTAKKKTPEAVYRAGTNGMGTYAQAMEGLFLSEYDNICSIFMREDWGPVFQATCQPALVELGRTLRELNSHIKSHITTDCFLAYEIVEIISSLSNNLESRTGELKSSLAAALKPIRETAKSSLVDLLEETKRQVNGLQSLPADGAPTQLASQTMQRLQSMVDFLRPISSIMISIGDGGWKTAATSKGGATDTISSLPSFDVGADGQEIFAHYCADTIETLLSSLDARARVLLQQKKAVIGVFLANNVTIIERMINESGLATLLQSRLQVLEVWRKKSAALYTETCKEISIHLFDTVHTNRTARPTSGQGMVSSASIMKGLSSKDKEKIKGMFTAFNSGFEEMVARHKQFAMEKEVRQMLAQDVQHMLEPLYNRFWDRYHEIDKGKGKYVKYDKGSIAAVFRSLY
;
A
#
# COMPACT_ATOMS: atom_id res chain seq x y z
N MET A 1 -24.91 35.68 -0.26
CA MET A 1 -25.27 34.27 -0.10
C MET A 1 -23.96 33.51 -0.11
N ASP A 2 -23.40 33.28 1.07
CA ASP A 2 -22.07 32.70 1.27
C ASP A 2 -22.10 31.21 0.95
N ALA A 3 -21.46 30.82 -0.15
CA ALA A 3 -21.29 29.43 -0.53
C ALA A 3 -20.09 28.82 0.22
N THR A 4 -20.16 28.73 1.55
CA THR A 4 -19.28 27.83 2.30
C THR A 4 -19.92 26.45 2.33
N ALA A 5 -19.28 25.46 1.71
CA ALA A 5 -19.74 24.08 1.84
C ALA A 5 -19.58 23.65 3.30
N SER A 6 -20.71 23.44 3.99
CA SER A 6 -20.77 22.80 5.30
C SER A 6 -20.10 21.42 5.20
N SER A 7 -19.20 21.08 6.13
CA SER A 7 -18.53 19.77 6.15
C SER A 7 -19.52 18.60 6.21
N LYS A 8 -20.74 18.82 6.73
CA LYS A 8 -21.79 17.81 6.80
C LYS A 8 -22.34 17.41 5.43
N ASP A 9 -22.23 18.29 4.44
CA ASP A 9 -22.68 18.07 3.06
C ASP A 9 -21.50 17.79 2.11
N SER A 10 -20.26 17.82 2.61
CA SER A 10 -19.05 17.56 1.83
C SER A 10 -18.84 16.05 1.65
N ALA A 11 -18.63 15.61 0.40
CA ALA A 11 -18.17 14.26 0.11
C ALA A 11 -16.67 14.05 0.45
N VAL A 12 -15.95 15.12 0.80
CA VAL A 12 -14.53 15.05 1.19
C VAL A 12 -14.44 14.66 2.67
N LEU A 13 -13.68 13.60 2.96
CA LEU A 13 -13.35 13.21 4.33
C LEU A 13 -12.29 14.17 4.90
N HIS A 14 -12.73 15.32 5.40
CA HIS A 14 -11.86 16.28 6.07
C HIS A 14 -11.29 15.70 7.38
N ARG A 15 -10.08 16.16 7.77
CA ARG A 15 -9.47 15.74 9.05
C ARG A 15 -10.30 16.11 10.27
N HIS A 16 -11.04 17.22 10.18
CA HIS A 16 -12.04 17.67 11.14
C HIS A 16 -13.38 17.70 10.42
N LEU A 17 -14.32 16.84 10.83
CA LEU A 17 -15.60 16.63 10.12
C LEU A 17 -16.67 17.67 10.47
N ASP A 18 -16.43 18.49 11.48
CA ASP A 18 -17.33 19.53 12.00
C ASP A 18 -16.88 20.95 11.63
N SER A 19 -15.71 21.10 11.02
CA SER A 19 -15.12 22.37 10.64
C SER A 19 -15.59 22.85 9.26
N THR A 20 -15.83 24.16 9.12
CA THR A 20 -16.06 24.78 7.81
C THR A 20 -14.74 25.28 7.25
N PHE A 21 -14.39 24.87 6.03
CA PHE A 21 -13.10 25.24 5.40
C PHE A 21 -13.28 26.40 4.41
N LEU A 22 -12.30 27.30 4.37
CA LEU A 22 -12.25 28.38 3.38
C LEU A 22 -11.97 27.82 1.99
N ASN A 23 -12.79 28.18 1.01
CA ASN A 23 -12.62 27.74 -0.38
C ASN A 23 -11.56 28.60 -1.09
N MET A 24 -10.45 27.99 -1.47
CA MET A 24 -9.38 28.61 -2.24
C MET A 24 -9.61 28.36 -3.74
N VAL A 25 -9.68 29.43 -4.53
CA VAL A 25 -9.96 29.34 -5.98
C VAL A 25 -8.71 29.52 -6.85
N ARG A 26 -7.67 30.17 -6.33
CA ARG A 26 -6.38 30.37 -7.00
C ARG A 26 -5.27 30.63 -5.99
N SER A 27 -4.01 30.44 -6.41
CA SER A 27 -2.83 30.94 -5.71
C SER A 27 -1.87 31.61 -6.70
N GLU A 28 -1.16 32.65 -6.25
CA GLU A 28 -0.23 33.43 -7.08
C GLU A 28 0.80 34.15 -6.20
N GLY A 29 2.08 34.01 -6.56
CA GLY A 29 3.18 34.55 -5.77
C GLY A 29 3.13 34.02 -4.34
N ASN A 30 3.14 34.91 -3.35
CA ASN A 30 3.04 34.55 -1.93
C ASN A 30 1.60 34.52 -1.41
N PHE A 31 0.58 34.53 -2.26
CA PHE A 31 -0.82 34.68 -1.85
C PHE A 31 -1.71 33.50 -2.24
N LEU A 32 -2.64 33.16 -1.35
CA LEU A 32 -3.80 32.32 -1.60
C LEU A 32 -5.02 33.21 -1.81
N ILE A 33 -5.80 32.95 -2.86
CA ILE A 33 -6.96 33.75 -3.25
C ILE A 33 -8.21 32.91 -2.97
N LEU A 34 -9.06 33.42 -2.08
CA LEU A 34 -10.31 32.78 -1.68
C LEU A 34 -11.45 33.15 -2.63
N GLU A 35 -12.51 32.35 -2.62
CA GLU A 35 -13.71 32.56 -3.45
C GLU A 35 -14.35 33.95 -3.27
N ASN A 36 -14.30 34.50 -2.05
CA ASN A 36 -14.79 35.85 -1.75
C ASN A 36 -13.82 36.98 -2.18
N GLY A 37 -12.76 36.66 -2.94
CA GLY A 37 -11.78 37.60 -3.44
C GLY A 37 -10.70 38.02 -2.43
N ARG A 38 -10.77 37.57 -1.18
CA ARG A 38 -9.74 37.86 -0.19
C ARG A 38 -8.41 37.20 -0.54
N LYS A 39 -7.33 37.93 -0.29
CA LYS A 39 -5.96 37.45 -0.44
C LYS A 39 -5.38 37.15 0.95
N ILE A 40 -4.86 35.94 1.12
CA ILE A 40 -4.16 35.52 2.33
C ILE A 40 -2.69 35.34 1.98
N PHE A 41 -1.81 36.05 2.68
CA PHE A 41 -0.38 35.86 2.54
C PHE A 41 0.02 34.50 3.13
N ASP A 42 0.63 33.64 2.33
CA ASP A 42 1.08 32.33 2.76
C ASP A 42 2.48 32.38 3.37
N ALA A 43 2.54 32.70 4.67
CA ALA A 43 3.79 32.71 5.42
C ALA A 43 4.25 31.30 5.82
N SER A 44 3.50 30.26 5.45
CA SER A 44 3.82 28.86 5.77
C SER A 44 4.28 28.03 4.56
N GLY A 45 3.89 28.42 3.34
CA GLY A 45 4.04 27.55 2.17
C GLY A 45 3.26 26.24 2.31
N GLY A 46 2.14 26.26 3.04
CA GLY A 46 1.44 25.08 3.55
C GLY A 46 2.27 24.36 4.64
N ALA A 47 2.49 23.05 4.49
CA ALA A 47 3.39 22.31 5.36
C ALA A 47 4.86 22.45 4.91
N ALA A 48 5.33 23.70 4.76
CA ALA A 48 6.64 24.13 4.22
C ALA A 48 6.97 23.66 2.78
N VAL A 49 5.93 23.47 1.96
CA VAL A 49 6.03 22.92 0.60
C VAL A 49 6.44 23.97 -0.43
N GLY A 50 5.76 25.13 -0.43
CA GLY A 50 5.92 26.16 -1.46
C GLY A 50 7.23 26.93 -1.32
N CYS A 51 8.29 26.50 -2.00
CA CYS A 51 9.60 27.16 -1.97
C CYS A 51 9.74 28.30 -2.99
N LEU A 52 8.98 28.31 -4.09
CA LEU A 52 9.01 29.37 -5.12
C LEU A 52 7.80 30.32 -5.03
N GLY A 53 6.95 30.13 -4.04
CA GLY A 53 5.57 30.62 -4.08
C GLY A 53 4.75 29.88 -5.13
N TRP A 54 3.64 30.47 -5.54
CA TRP A 54 2.60 29.83 -6.34
C TRP A 54 2.51 30.42 -7.75
N GLY A 55 2.17 29.58 -8.74
CA GLY A 55 1.90 30.00 -10.11
C GLY A 55 3.12 30.18 -11.02
N ASN A 56 4.27 29.59 -10.69
CA ASN A 56 5.46 29.64 -11.54
C ASN A 56 5.23 28.92 -12.88
N GLN A 57 5.25 29.69 -13.97
CA GLN A 57 4.96 29.20 -15.32
C GLN A 57 6.03 28.25 -15.88
N ARG A 58 7.30 28.40 -15.47
CA ARG A 58 8.38 27.50 -15.93
C ARG A 58 8.13 26.08 -15.45
N VAL A 59 7.81 25.92 -14.17
CA VAL A 59 7.51 24.61 -13.58
C VAL A 59 6.24 24.00 -14.18
N ALA A 60 5.17 24.80 -14.32
CA ALA A 60 3.94 24.35 -14.95
C ALA A 60 4.19 23.84 -16.38
N GLN A 61 4.94 24.59 -17.19
CA GLN A 61 5.29 24.21 -18.55
C GLN A 61 6.15 22.94 -18.59
N ALA A 62 7.13 22.79 -17.70
CA ALA A 62 7.96 21.58 -17.60
C ALA A 62 7.11 20.33 -17.31
N VAL A 63 6.15 20.44 -16.38
CA VAL A 63 5.20 19.37 -16.06
C VAL A 63 4.31 19.05 -17.25
N THR A 64 3.69 20.06 -17.87
CA THR A 64 2.83 19.88 -19.05
C THR A 64 3.60 19.20 -20.19
N ASN A 65 4.80 19.68 -20.51
CA ASN A 65 5.64 19.08 -21.55
C ASN A 65 5.95 17.62 -21.25
N GLN A 66 6.29 17.28 -20.00
CA GLN A 66 6.60 15.91 -19.63
C GLN A 66 5.37 15.01 -19.67
N VAL A 67 4.21 15.48 -19.22
CA VAL A 67 2.95 14.71 -19.28
C VAL A 67 2.53 14.44 -20.72
N LEU A 68 2.70 15.41 -21.62
CA LEU A 68 2.44 15.23 -23.05
C LEU A 68 3.43 14.25 -23.71
N ALA A 69 4.69 14.21 -23.26
CA ALA A 69 5.71 13.34 -23.81
C ALA A 69 5.63 11.89 -23.28
N ALA A 70 5.60 11.73 -21.96
CA ALA A 70 5.49 10.43 -21.28
C ALA A 70 4.90 10.65 -19.87
N PRO A 71 3.58 10.45 -19.68
CA PRO A 71 2.93 10.69 -18.40
C PRO A 71 3.28 9.64 -17.35
N TYR A 72 3.67 8.43 -17.76
CA TYR A 72 3.97 7.31 -16.89
C TYR A 72 5.18 6.52 -17.39
N CYS A 73 5.96 5.96 -16.48
CA CYS A 73 7.10 5.09 -16.79
C CYS A 73 7.16 3.94 -15.78
N ALA A 74 7.05 2.70 -16.27
CA ALA A 74 7.23 1.51 -15.44
C ALA A 74 8.74 1.28 -15.17
N THR A 75 9.21 1.79 -14.04
CA THR A 75 10.64 1.85 -13.66
C THR A 75 11.35 0.50 -13.50
N ILE A 76 10.60 -0.60 -13.49
CA ILE A 76 11.16 -1.96 -13.56
C ILE A 76 11.74 -2.30 -14.94
N PHE A 77 11.24 -1.67 -16.01
CA PHE A 77 11.66 -1.96 -17.40
C PHE A 77 12.28 -0.75 -18.10
N TYR A 78 11.88 0.46 -17.72
CA TYR A 78 12.21 1.68 -18.45
C TYR A 78 12.68 2.79 -17.51
N THR A 79 13.45 3.73 -18.06
CA THR A 79 13.78 5.00 -17.40
C THR A 79 13.35 6.16 -18.30
N THR A 80 13.29 7.37 -17.74
CA THR A 80 13.09 8.60 -18.50
C THR A 80 14.27 9.53 -18.34
N ARG A 81 14.56 10.30 -19.40
CA ARG A 81 15.64 11.30 -19.37
C ARG A 81 15.50 12.26 -18.19
N VAL A 82 14.28 12.72 -17.89
CA VAL A 82 14.05 13.68 -16.81
C VAL A 82 14.32 13.09 -15.42
N GLN A 83 14.02 11.80 -15.22
CA GLN A 83 14.35 11.10 -13.98
C GLN A 83 15.87 10.96 -13.82
N GLU A 84 16.58 10.55 -14.88
CA GLU A 84 18.04 10.44 -14.88
C GLU A 84 18.74 11.79 -14.64
N GLU A 85 18.23 12.86 -15.27
CA GLU A 85 18.74 14.22 -15.07
C GLU A 85 18.53 14.69 -13.63
N LEU A 86 17.34 14.49 -13.06
CA LEU A 86 17.06 14.83 -11.66
C LEU A 86 17.96 14.05 -10.70
N CYS A 87 18.04 12.73 -10.84
CA CYS A 87 18.86 11.91 -9.95
C CYS A 87 20.34 12.29 -10.03
N ARG A 88 20.85 12.61 -11.21
CA ARG A 88 22.22 13.07 -11.41
C ARG A 88 22.45 14.42 -10.74
N ASP A 89 21.54 15.37 -10.93
CA ASP A 89 21.63 16.72 -10.35
C ASP A 89 21.63 16.65 -8.81
N LEU A 90 20.75 15.85 -8.22
CA LEU A 90 20.68 15.61 -6.77
C LEU A 90 21.94 14.95 -6.21
N VAL A 91 22.52 13.98 -6.91
CA VAL A 91 23.78 13.35 -6.46
C VAL A 91 24.95 14.33 -6.57
N GLN A 92 25.04 15.07 -7.67
CA GLN A 92 26.10 16.07 -7.89
C GLN A 92 26.03 17.20 -6.86
N SER A 93 24.84 17.61 -6.42
CA SER A 93 24.67 18.67 -5.44
C SER A 93 25.26 18.34 -4.06
N THR A 94 25.53 17.05 -3.79
CA THR A 94 26.19 16.60 -2.55
C THR A 94 27.72 16.66 -2.61
N ASN A 95 28.30 17.25 -3.66
CA ASN A 95 29.75 17.28 -3.91
C ASN A 95 30.40 15.89 -3.87
N GLY A 96 29.68 14.88 -4.36
CA GLY A 96 30.15 13.49 -4.44
C GLY A 96 29.98 12.66 -3.17
N ALA A 97 29.36 13.20 -2.11
CA ALA A 97 29.13 12.48 -0.86
C ALA A 97 28.12 11.33 -1.02
N MET A 98 27.07 11.53 -1.82
CA MET A 98 26.05 10.52 -2.14
C MET A 98 26.34 9.84 -3.48
N ALA A 99 25.81 8.62 -3.67
CA ALA A 99 26.12 7.79 -4.84
C ALA A 99 24.92 7.56 -5.76
N ARG A 100 23.72 7.41 -5.20
CA ARG A 100 22.48 7.14 -5.95
C ARG A 100 21.30 7.89 -5.32
N ALA A 101 20.34 8.26 -6.15
CA ALA A 101 19.05 8.81 -5.72
C ALA A 101 17.92 7.88 -6.14
N TYR A 102 16.86 7.83 -5.33
CA TYR A 102 15.67 7.02 -5.56
C TYR A 102 14.42 7.87 -5.30
N ILE A 103 13.55 7.98 -6.31
CA ILE A 103 12.46 8.97 -6.34
C ILE A 103 11.09 8.30 -6.10
N VAL A 104 10.30 8.91 -5.22
CA VAL A 104 8.95 8.48 -4.82
C VAL A 104 8.02 9.70 -4.76
N ASN A 105 6.78 9.54 -4.28
CA ASN A 105 5.73 10.56 -4.38
C ASN A 105 5.49 11.31 -3.06
N SER A 106 5.93 10.77 -1.93
CA SER A 106 5.80 11.42 -0.63
C SER A 106 6.97 11.16 0.31
N GLY A 107 7.16 12.04 1.31
CA GLY A 107 8.20 11.84 2.32
C GLY A 107 7.98 10.59 3.18
N SER A 108 6.73 10.17 3.40
CA SER A 108 6.45 8.91 4.11
C SER A 108 6.94 7.71 3.31
N GLU A 109 6.73 7.69 1.99
CA GLU A 109 7.30 6.65 1.11
C GLU A 109 8.82 6.67 1.11
N ALA A 110 9.44 7.87 1.12
CA ALA A 110 10.89 7.99 1.18
C ALA A 110 11.47 7.40 2.49
N MET A 111 10.77 7.58 3.61
CA MET A 111 11.15 6.97 4.89
C MET A 111 10.93 5.45 4.92
N GLU A 112 9.85 4.93 4.33
CA GLU A 112 9.67 3.48 4.16
C GLU A 112 10.81 2.87 3.32
N ALA A 113 11.19 3.56 2.24
CA ALA A 113 12.32 3.18 1.40
C ALA A 113 13.64 3.21 2.18
N ALA A 114 13.90 4.27 2.97
CA ALA A 114 15.13 4.41 3.76
C ALA A 114 15.27 3.32 4.84
N VAL A 115 14.19 2.99 5.54
CA VAL A 115 14.16 1.92 6.56
C VAL A 115 14.44 0.56 5.92
N LYS A 116 13.81 0.26 4.77
CA LYS A 116 14.03 -0.99 4.04
C LYS A 116 15.44 -1.06 3.46
N LEU A 117 15.97 0.04 2.92
CA LEU A 117 17.34 0.13 2.42
C LEU A 117 18.36 -0.12 3.53
N ALA A 118 18.16 0.46 4.71
CA ALA A 118 19.02 0.23 5.86
C ALA A 118 18.98 -1.23 6.33
N ARG A 119 17.80 -1.83 6.40
CA ARG A 119 17.66 -3.26 6.70
C ARG A 119 18.36 -4.12 5.65
N GLN A 120 18.15 -3.83 4.38
CA GLN A 120 18.74 -4.60 3.28
C GLN A 120 20.26 -4.48 3.27
N TYR A 121 20.82 -3.30 3.50
CA TYR A 121 22.28 -3.11 3.63
C TYR A 121 22.91 -4.15 4.57
N PHE A 122 22.31 -4.39 5.74
CA PHE A 122 22.83 -5.38 6.69
C PHE A 122 22.61 -6.82 6.26
N LEU A 123 21.57 -7.11 5.47
CA LEU A 123 21.42 -8.42 4.83
C LEU A 123 22.55 -8.66 3.82
N GLU A 124 22.88 -7.67 3.00
CA GLU A 124 23.96 -7.79 2.00
C GLU A 124 25.34 -8.04 2.62
N ILE A 125 25.59 -7.51 3.82
CA ILE A 125 26.85 -7.72 4.55
C ILE A 125 26.79 -8.84 5.60
N ASN A 126 25.81 -9.73 5.50
CA ASN A 126 25.63 -10.92 6.36
C ASN A 126 25.48 -10.61 7.86
N GLN A 127 24.72 -9.56 8.20
CA GLN A 127 24.32 -9.21 9.57
C GLN A 127 22.79 -9.25 9.73
N PRO A 128 22.14 -10.42 9.51
CA PRO A 128 20.68 -10.54 9.46
C PRO A 128 19.99 -10.28 10.80
N GLN A 129 20.72 -10.24 11.92
CA GLN A 129 20.17 -9.92 13.23
C GLN A 129 19.82 -8.43 13.40
N ARG A 130 20.40 -7.52 12.58
CA ARG A 130 20.12 -6.08 12.67
C ARG A 130 18.73 -5.73 12.16
N THR A 131 17.80 -5.53 13.08
CA THR A 131 16.36 -5.32 12.80
C THR A 131 15.76 -4.13 13.53
N LEU A 132 16.49 -3.54 14.49
CA LEU A 132 16.03 -2.45 15.34
C LEU A 132 16.41 -1.09 14.78
N PHE A 133 15.64 -0.06 15.11
CA PHE A 133 15.96 1.33 14.82
C PHE A 133 15.94 2.14 16.10
N ILE A 134 16.77 3.18 16.18
CA ILE A 134 16.71 4.18 17.25
C ILE A 134 16.30 5.51 16.62
N SER A 135 15.29 6.17 17.17
CA SER A 135 14.87 7.50 16.74
C SER A 135 14.68 8.42 17.94
N ARG A 136 14.10 9.60 17.76
CA ARG A 136 13.87 10.57 18.86
C ARG A 136 12.41 10.59 19.29
N LYS A 137 12.15 10.82 20.58
CA LYS A 137 10.80 10.92 21.16
C LYS A 137 9.92 11.99 20.49
N GLN A 138 10.34 13.25 20.37
CA GLN A 138 9.55 14.27 19.66
C GLN A 138 10.05 14.43 18.22
N SER A 139 9.65 13.51 17.34
CA SER A 139 10.02 13.48 15.92
C SER A 139 8.85 13.13 15.01
N TYR A 140 8.90 13.55 13.74
CA TYR A 140 7.89 13.21 12.75
C TYR A 140 8.51 12.77 11.42
N HIS A 141 8.38 11.48 11.10
CA HIS A 141 8.97 10.86 9.91
C HIS A 141 7.93 10.44 8.86
N GLY A 142 6.63 10.67 9.09
CA GLY A 142 5.57 10.33 8.15
C GLY A 142 4.32 9.75 8.80
N ILE A 143 3.39 9.27 7.98
CA ILE A 143 2.07 8.76 8.43
C ILE A 143 1.74 7.35 7.91
N THR A 144 2.54 6.76 7.03
CA THR A 144 2.46 5.31 6.74
C THR A 144 2.89 4.51 7.96
N LEU A 145 2.46 3.26 8.11
CA LEU A 145 2.68 2.50 9.35
C LEU A 145 4.15 2.37 9.76
N GLY A 146 5.07 2.14 8.81
CA GLY A 146 6.51 2.05 9.11
C GLY A 146 7.09 3.41 9.48
N ALA A 147 6.81 4.45 8.67
CA ALA A 147 7.27 5.81 8.95
C ALA A 147 6.70 6.36 10.27
N LEU A 148 5.44 6.07 10.59
CA LEU A 148 4.77 6.44 11.84
C LEU A 148 5.36 5.68 13.04
N ALA A 149 5.73 4.41 12.86
CA ALA A 149 6.42 3.63 13.89
C ALA A 149 7.83 4.15 14.18
N ILE A 150 8.54 4.66 13.17
CA ILE A 150 9.85 5.32 13.37
C ILE A 150 9.68 6.70 14.03
N GLY A 151 8.63 7.42 13.68
CA GLY A 151 8.25 8.68 14.32
C GLY A 151 8.03 8.57 15.82
N GLY A 152 8.12 9.71 16.49
CA GLY A 152 7.92 9.81 17.93
C GLY A 152 6.71 10.67 18.35
N HIS A 153 6.04 11.34 17.40
CA HIS A 153 4.87 12.17 17.68
C HIS A 153 3.71 11.36 18.30
N GLU A 154 3.62 11.38 19.62
CA GLU A 154 2.75 10.49 20.42
C GLU A 154 1.26 10.62 20.08
N VAL A 155 0.72 11.84 19.97
CA VAL A 155 -0.69 12.07 19.59
C VAL A 155 -1.06 11.40 18.25
N ARG A 156 -0.17 11.44 17.25
CA ARG A 156 -0.42 10.83 15.94
C ARG A 156 -0.30 9.31 15.97
N ARG A 157 0.51 8.77 16.89
CA ARG A 157 0.75 7.33 17.05
C ARG A 157 -0.31 6.64 17.90
N ALA A 158 -0.85 7.32 18.91
CA ALA A 158 -1.68 6.73 19.97
C ALA A 158 -2.80 5.81 19.46
N LYS A 159 -3.53 6.22 18.42
CA LYS A 159 -4.65 5.42 17.86
C LYS A 159 -4.20 4.17 17.07
N PHE A 160 -2.94 4.14 16.63
CA PHE A 160 -2.40 3.09 15.77
C PHE A 160 -1.35 2.23 16.47
N GLU A 161 -1.01 2.52 17.73
CA GLU A 161 0.05 1.86 18.50
C GLU A 161 0.00 0.31 18.46
N PRO A 162 -1.17 -0.38 18.45
CA PRO A 162 -1.24 -1.83 18.27
C PRO A 162 -0.82 -2.33 16.87
N LEU A 163 -0.88 -1.49 15.84
CA LEU A 163 -0.47 -1.79 14.46
C LEU A 163 0.99 -1.38 14.18
N LEU A 164 1.59 -0.57 15.05
CA LEU A 164 2.96 -0.11 14.89
C LEU A 164 3.94 -1.20 15.34
N THR A 165 4.96 -1.42 14.51
CA THR A 165 6.06 -2.34 14.83
C THR A 165 6.77 -1.92 16.12
N LYS A 166 7.22 -2.91 16.90
CA LYS A 166 7.90 -2.71 18.19
C LYS A 166 9.43 -2.70 18.09
N ASN A 167 9.98 -2.75 16.87
CA ASN A 167 11.42 -2.73 16.61
C ASN A 167 12.05 -1.32 16.61
N VAL A 168 11.42 -0.35 17.26
CA VAL A 168 11.91 1.04 17.31
C VAL A 168 12.05 1.46 18.76
N SER A 169 13.26 1.88 19.13
CA SER A 169 13.53 2.53 20.41
C SER A 169 13.72 4.03 20.23
N ARG A 170 13.59 4.80 21.32
CA ARG A 170 13.61 6.27 21.27
C ARG A 170 14.45 6.90 22.37
N VAL A 171 15.29 7.85 21.97
CA VAL A 171 16.07 8.72 22.86
C VAL A 171 15.51 10.14 22.88
N SER A 172 15.99 10.95 23.82
CA SER A 172 15.59 12.35 23.97
C SER A 172 15.97 13.18 22.73
N PRO A 173 15.14 14.16 22.33
CA PRO A 173 15.50 15.10 21.28
C PRO A 173 16.56 16.09 21.76
N CYS A 174 17.27 16.70 20.81
CA CYS A 174 18.13 17.85 21.09
C CYS A 174 17.27 19.13 21.08
N ASN A 175 16.63 19.43 22.21
CA ASN A 175 15.84 20.64 22.43
C ASN A 175 16.45 21.42 23.59
N ALA A 176 17.34 22.37 23.30
CA ALA A 176 18.08 23.11 24.33
C ALA A 176 17.19 23.94 25.27
N PHE A 177 16.07 24.46 24.76
CA PHE A 177 15.14 25.27 25.55
C PHE A 177 14.53 24.47 26.71
N ARG A 178 14.15 23.21 26.48
CA ARG A 178 13.52 22.36 27.50
C ARG A 178 14.45 21.34 28.15
N GLY A 179 15.46 20.89 27.41
CA GLY A 179 16.25 19.72 27.76
C GLY A 179 17.51 20.00 28.56
N LYS A 180 17.98 21.26 28.63
CA LYS A 180 19.18 21.63 29.38
C LYS A 180 18.89 21.73 30.87
N VAL A 181 19.80 21.23 31.70
CA VAL A 181 19.75 21.52 33.14
C VAL A 181 20.29 22.93 33.42
N PRO A 182 19.86 23.60 34.52
CA PRO A 182 20.34 24.94 34.85
C PRO A 182 21.88 25.04 34.84
N GLY A 183 22.42 25.99 34.07
CA GLY A 183 23.87 26.21 33.93
C GLY A 183 24.60 25.26 32.97
N GLU A 184 23.92 24.31 32.32
CA GLU A 184 24.55 23.41 31.33
C GLU A 184 24.99 24.20 30.08
N SER A 185 26.21 23.95 29.57
CA SER A 185 26.64 24.47 28.27
C SER A 185 26.04 23.63 27.13
N ASP A 186 25.93 24.19 25.93
CA ASP A 186 25.47 23.43 24.75
C ASP A 186 26.36 22.21 24.45
N GLU A 187 27.67 22.35 24.67
CA GLU A 187 28.62 21.26 24.51
C GLU A 187 28.37 20.11 25.49
N ASN A 188 28.14 20.42 26.77
CA ASN A 188 27.85 19.41 27.77
C ASN A 188 26.49 18.75 27.51
N TYR A 189 25.50 19.53 27.06
CA TYR A 189 24.20 19.01 26.67
C TYR A 189 24.32 18.03 25.49
N ALA A 190 25.05 18.38 24.43
CA ALA A 190 25.31 17.49 23.31
C ALA A 190 26.01 16.20 23.74
N LYS A 191 27.04 16.29 24.60
CA LYS A 191 27.74 15.12 25.16
C LYS A 191 26.80 14.21 25.95
N ARG A 192 25.90 14.78 26.75
CA ARG A 192 24.91 14.02 27.52
C ARG A 192 23.93 13.26 26.62
N LEU A 193 23.42 13.89 25.57
CA LEU A 193 22.54 13.21 24.61
C LEU A 193 23.27 12.14 23.80
N ALA A 194 24.53 12.37 23.44
CA ALA A 194 25.35 11.35 22.78
C ALA A 194 25.61 10.15 23.70
N LYS A 195 25.83 10.41 25.00
CA LYS A 195 25.93 9.37 26.02
C LYS A 195 24.63 8.58 26.16
N GLU A 196 23.48 9.26 26.21
CA GLU A 196 22.16 8.60 26.23
C GLU A 196 21.96 7.70 25.01
N LEU A 197 22.36 8.16 23.81
CA LEU A 197 22.32 7.35 22.60
C LEU A 197 23.24 6.11 22.72
N ASP A 198 24.47 6.28 23.22
CA ASP A 198 25.39 5.17 23.44
C ASP A 198 24.82 4.13 24.43
N GLU A 199 24.26 4.59 25.55
CA GLU A 199 23.59 3.74 26.54
C GLU A 199 22.39 3.01 25.93
N GLU A 200 21.64 3.67 25.04
CA GLU A 200 20.49 3.07 24.37
C GLU A 200 20.91 1.97 23.38
N PHE A 201 21.97 2.20 22.59
CA PHE A 201 22.57 1.14 21.76
C PHE A 201 22.96 -0.07 22.60
N GLN A 202 23.61 0.15 23.75
CA GLN A 202 23.99 -0.94 24.67
C GLN A 202 22.75 -1.67 25.21
N ARG A 203 21.68 -0.94 25.57
CA ARG A 203 20.45 -1.49 26.15
C ARG A 203 19.69 -2.39 25.19
N VAL A 204 19.55 -1.99 23.92
CA VAL A 204 18.80 -2.76 22.91
C VAL A 204 19.64 -3.83 22.20
N GLY A 205 20.96 -3.82 22.46
CA GLY A 205 21.94 -4.68 21.80
C GLY A 205 22.51 -3.99 20.55
N PRO A 206 23.78 -3.55 20.58
CA PRO A 206 24.37 -2.78 19.48
C PRO A 206 24.39 -3.51 18.14
N ASP A 207 24.52 -4.84 18.19
CA ASP A 207 24.52 -5.72 17.01
C ASP A 207 23.13 -5.92 16.40
N ASN A 208 22.07 -5.41 17.04
CA ASN A 208 20.69 -5.52 16.57
C ASN A 208 20.19 -4.25 15.86
N VAL A 209 20.93 -3.14 15.92
CA VAL A 209 20.45 -1.84 15.42
C VAL A 209 20.87 -1.61 13.97
N CYS A 210 19.92 -1.35 13.08
CA CYS A 210 20.18 -0.90 11.71
C CYS A 210 20.68 0.54 11.70
N ALA A 211 19.90 1.46 12.26
CA ALA A 211 20.15 2.88 12.08
C ALA A 211 19.67 3.74 13.23
N PHE A 212 20.33 4.88 13.39
CA PHE A 212 19.78 6.04 14.09
C PHE A 212 19.10 6.97 13.07
N VAL A 213 17.86 7.39 13.37
CA VAL A 213 17.02 8.21 12.49
C VAL A 213 16.69 9.54 13.16
N ALA A 214 16.96 10.66 12.47
CA ALA A 214 16.66 11.99 12.99
C ALA A 214 16.42 13.02 11.88
N GLU A 215 15.59 14.02 12.15
CA GLU A 215 15.54 15.28 11.39
C GLU A 215 16.65 16.22 11.89
N PRO A 216 17.48 16.82 11.01
CA PRO A 216 18.46 17.84 11.41
C PRO A 216 17.84 19.04 12.12
N ILE A 217 16.71 19.52 11.60
CA ILE A 217 15.85 20.51 12.24
C ILE A 217 14.45 19.93 12.29
N VAL A 218 13.91 19.78 13.51
CA VAL A 218 12.63 19.10 13.72
C VAL A 218 11.50 20.04 13.37
N GLY A 219 10.70 19.68 12.36
CA GLY A 219 9.63 20.53 11.83
C GLY A 219 8.38 20.49 12.70
N ALA A 220 7.34 19.82 12.21
CA ALA A 220 6.00 19.85 12.79
C ALA A 220 5.90 19.29 14.24
N ALA A 221 6.81 18.42 14.67
CA ALA A 221 6.73 17.81 16.01
C ALA A 221 7.29 18.71 17.12
N LEU A 222 8.20 19.63 16.79
CA LEU A 222 8.87 20.49 17.79
C LEU A 222 8.95 21.96 17.37
N GLY A 223 8.37 22.39 16.26
CA GLY A 223 8.38 23.80 15.86
C GLY A 223 9.77 24.29 15.46
N CYS A 224 10.38 23.69 14.45
CA CYS A 224 11.65 24.11 13.84
C CYS A 224 12.85 24.12 14.81
N VAL A 225 12.94 23.18 15.76
CA VAL A 225 14.10 23.08 16.68
C VAL A 225 15.36 22.64 15.92
N PRO A 226 16.42 23.47 15.84
CA PRO A 226 17.72 23.02 15.38
C PRO A 226 18.47 22.30 16.51
N ALA A 227 19.34 21.34 16.16
CA ALA A 227 20.26 20.78 17.14
C ALA A 227 21.32 21.82 17.57
N VAL A 228 21.81 21.69 18.80
CA VAL A 228 22.96 22.47 19.27
C VAL A 228 24.23 22.06 18.53
N LYS A 229 25.16 23.00 18.37
CA LYS A 229 26.42 22.78 17.63
C LYS A 229 27.17 21.56 18.18
N GLY A 230 27.59 20.66 17.29
CA GLY A 230 28.38 19.47 17.62
C GLY A 230 27.54 18.23 17.98
N TYR A 231 26.22 18.36 18.18
CA TYR A 231 25.35 17.21 18.47
C TYR A 231 25.43 16.12 17.39
N PHE A 232 25.24 16.47 16.11
CA PHE A 232 25.24 15.48 15.04
C PHE A 232 26.62 14.86 14.79
N LYS A 233 27.70 15.58 15.08
CA LYS A 233 29.05 15.00 15.09
C LYS A 233 29.18 13.92 16.16
N ALA A 234 28.70 14.20 17.37
CA ALA A 234 28.71 13.21 18.45
C ALA A 234 27.79 12.00 18.15
N VAL A 235 26.62 12.22 17.54
CA VAL A 235 25.73 11.15 17.08
C VAL A 235 26.40 10.28 16.00
N ARG A 236 27.07 10.90 15.02
CA ARG A 236 27.83 10.19 13.97
C ARG A 236 28.90 9.30 14.58
N GLU A 237 29.67 9.83 15.54
CA GLU A 237 30.69 9.07 16.27
C GLU A 237 30.10 7.84 16.97
N VAL A 238 28.91 7.95 17.59
CA VAL A 238 28.21 6.82 18.21
C VAL A 238 27.72 5.81 17.16
N CYS A 239 27.17 6.27 16.03
CA CYS A 239 26.75 5.37 14.94
C CYS A 239 27.93 4.60 14.35
N ASP A 240 29.06 5.28 14.13
CA ASP A 240 30.31 4.68 13.65
C ASP A 240 30.85 3.62 14.60
N LYS A 241 30.87 3.93 15.92
CA LYS A 241 31.31 3.01 16.97
C LYS A 241 30.60 1.65 16.90
N TYR A 242 29.31 1.63 16.59
CA TYR A 242 28.50 0.40 16.53
C TYR A 242 28.23 -0.12 15.12
N GLY A 243 28.78 0.55 14.10
CA GLY A 243 28.58 0.20 12.69
C GLY A 243 27.16 0.45 12.17
N ALA A 244 26.31 1.15 12.91
CA ALA A 244 24.95 1.51 12.49
C ALA A 244 24.97 2.60 11.42
N LEU A 245 23.89 2.69 10.65
CA LEU A 245 23.71 3.75 9.65
C LEU A 245 23.12 5.01 10.29
N LEU A 246 23.48 6.17 9.78
CA LEU A 246 22.84 7.44 10.09
C LEU A 246 21.86 7.82 8.97
N ILE A 247 20.56 7.88 9.30
CA ILE A 247 19.51 8.33 8.38
C ILE A 247 19.07 9.73 8.81
N LEU A 248 19.23 10.71 7.92
CA LEU A 248 18.74 12.06 8.16
C LEU A 248 17.50 12.35 7.33
N ASP A 249 16.40 12.63 8.04
CA ASP A 249 15.14 13.04 7.45
C ASP A 249 15.15 14.54 7.18
N GLU A 250 15.38 14.91 5.93
CA GLU A 250 15.39 16.29 5.48
C GLU A 250 14.19 16.62 4.61
N VAL A 251 13.12 15.84 4.69
CA VAL A 251 11.90 16.08 3.91
C VAL A 251 11.38 17.51 4.10
N MET A 252 11.40 18.04 5.33
CA MET A 252 10.89 19.39 5.63
C MET A 252 11.98 20.46 5.73
N CYS A 253 13.16 20.15 6.29
CA CYS A 253 14.22 21.13 6.54
C CYS A 253 15.27 21.23 5.42
N GLY A 254 15.36 20.23 4.54
CA GLY A 254 16.31 20.21 3.45
C GLY A 254 15.86 21.01 2.23
N MET A 255 16.53 20.72 1.11
CA MET A 255 16.31 21.34 -0.20
C MET A 255 16.27 22.87 -0.14
N GLY A 256 17.24 23.45 0.58
CA GLY A 256 17.43 24.90 0.66
C GLY A 256 16.71 25.59 1.82
N ARG A 257 15.70 24.96 2.42
CA ARG A 257 14.81 25.59 3.40
C ARG A 257 15.54 26.17 4.60
N SER A 258 16.56 25.47 5.10
CA SER A 258 17.39 25.89 6.24
C SER A 258 18.60 26.74 5.86
N GLY A 259 18.75 27.16 4.60
CA GLY A 259 19.81 28.08 4.13
C GLY A 259 20.97 27.40 3.37
N THR A 260 21.12 26.09 3.49
CA THR A 260 21.96 25.24 2.63
C THR A 260 21.09 24.25 1.89
N LEU A 261 21.56 23.70 0.77
CA LEU A 261 20.73 22.79 -0.03
C LEU A 261 20.46 21.50 0.74
N HIS A 262 21.48 20.94 1.38
CA HIS A 262 21.34 19.84 2.32
C HIS A 262 21.60 20.35 3.74
N ALA A 263 20.71 20.08 4.69
CA ALA A 263 20.80 20.63 6.04
C ALA A 263 22.00 20.06 6.80
N TRP A 264 22.39 18.80 6.55
CA TRP A 264 23.58 18.18 7.12
C TRP A 264 24.90 18.90 6.81
N GLU A 265 24.97 19.72 5.75
CA GLU A 265 26.16 20.51 5.42
C GLU A 265 26.52 21.47 6.55
N GLN A 266 25.52 22.05 7.23
CA GLN A 266 25.72 22.94 8.37
C GLN A 266 26.16 22.20 9.64
N GLU A 267 25.92 20.90 9.70
CA GLU A 267 26.31 20.03 10.82
C GLU A 267 27.73 19.47 10.65
N GLY A 268 28.33 19.62 9.46
CA GLY A 268 29.69 19.18 9.17
C GLY A 268 29.86 17.65 9.13
N ILE A 269 28.80 16.91 8.79
CA ILE A 269 28.77 15.46 8.71
C ILE A 269 28.03 15.00 7.46
N VAL A 270 28.28 13.77 7.00
CA VAL A 270 27.56 13.15 5.88
C VAL A 270 26.73 11.98 6.42
N PRO A 271 25.41 11.92 6.16
CA PRO A 271 24.60 10.76 6.53
C PRO A 271 24.81 9.59 5.57
N ASP A 272 24.47 8.37 6.00
CA ASP A 272 24.49 7.20 5.11
C ASP A 272 23.29 7.20 4.16
N VAL A 273 22.15 7.72 4.62
CA VAL A 273 20.93 7.94 3.83
C VAL A 273 20.31 9.29 4.18
N GLN A 274 19.93 10.07 3.17
CA GLN A 274 19.18 11.32 3.33
C GLN A 274 17.82 11.18 2.66
N THR A 275 16.73 11.54 3.31
CA THR A 275 15.42 11.68 2.65
C THR A 275 15.11 13.14 2.34
N ILE A 276 14.45 13.38 1.21
CA ILE A 276 14.14 14.71 0.67
C ILE A 276 12.69 14.76 0.16
N GLY A 277 12.10 15.95 0.12
CA GLY A 277 10.73 16.17 -0.35
C GLY A 277 10.38 17.65 -0.31
N LYS A 278 9.10 18.00 -0.14
CA LYS A 278 8.60 19.37 0.07
C LYS A 278 9.19 20.37 -0.94
N ALA A 279 10.19 21.17 -0.52
CA ALA A 279 10.89 22.14 -1.36
C ALA A 279 11.61 21.50 -2.58
N LEU A 280 11.77 20.17 -2.61
CA LEU A 280 12.20 19.43 -3.80
C LEU A 280 11.34 19.75 -5.03
N GLY A 281 10.01 19.65 -4.89
CA GLY A 281 9.06 19.84 -6.00
C GLY A 281 8.20 21.10 -5.89
N GLY A 282 8.34 21.87 -4.81
CA GLY A 282 7.68 23.16 -4.62
C GLY A 282 6.13 23.13 -4.58
N GLY A 283 5.52 21.94 -4.53
CA GLY A 283 4.05 21.78 -4.50
C GLY A 283 3.37 21.70 -5.87
N TYR A 284 4.12 21.68 -6.97
CA TYR A 284 3.56 21.59 -8.34
C TYR A 284 3.16 20.16 -8.72
N GLN A 285 3.86 19.17 -8.17
CA GLN A 285 3.54 17.73 -8.26
C GLN A 285 3.99 17.02 -6.97
N PRO A 286 3.32 15.93 -6.56
CA PRO A 286 3.84 15.05 -5.50
C PRO A 286 5.19 14.45 -5.92
N VAL A 287 6.24 14.71 -5.14
CA VAL A 287 7.58 14.17 -5.37
C VAL A 287 8.41 14.24 -4.09
N ALA A 288 9.16 13.17 -3.83
CA ALA A 288 10.09 13.01 -2.72
C ALA A 288 11.17 11.99 -3.14
N GLY A 289 12.13 11.72 -2.28
CA GLY A 289 13.13 10.71 -2.58
C GLY A 289 14.09 10.45 -1.44
N LEU A 290 15.02 9.54 -1.66
CA LEU A 290 16.20 9.36 -0.83
C LEU A 290 17.47 9.44 -1.67
N LEU A 291 18.55 9.87 -1.03
CA LEU A 291 19.92 9.73 -1.51
C LEU A 291 20.63 8.72 -0.63
N ALA A 292 21.34 7.79 -1.26
CA ALA A 292 22.12 6.76 -0.59
C ALA A 292 23.62 7.00 -0.78
N GLY A 293 24.36 6.95 0.32
CA GLY A 293 25.81 7.10 0.34
C GLY A 293 26.54 5.89 -0.27
N HIS A 294 27.81 6.10 -0.63
CA HIS A 294 28.66 5.07 -1.24
C HIS A 294 28.72 3.78 -0.43
N ARG A 295 28.78 3.87 0.91
CA ARG A 295 28.82 2.70 1.80
C ARG A 295 27.62 1.77 1.56
N VAL A 296 26.42 2.33 1.43
CA VAL A 296 25.18 1.58 1.24
C VAL A 296 25.10 1.00 -0.17
N VAL A 297 25.38 1.82 -1.18
CA VAL A 297 25.32 1.42 -2.59
C VAL A 297 26.35 0.33 -2.90
N ASN A 298 27.58 0.48 -2.41
CA ASN A 298 28.64 -0.51 -2.60
C ASN A 298 28.30 -1.87 -1.98
N ALA A 299 27.54 -1.90 -0.88
CA ALA A 299 27.11 -3.16 -0.27
C ALA A 299 26.05 -3.86 -1.14
N LEU A 300 25.08 -3.12 -1.68
CA LEU A 300 24.11 -3.65 -2.64
C LEU A 300 24.82 -4.19 -3.89
N GLU A 301 25.71 -3.41 -4.50
CA GLU A 301 26.44 -3.80 -5.71
C GLU A 301 27.32 -5.05 -5.51
N LYS A 302 27.88 -5.24 -4.30
CA LYS A 302 28.66 -6.45 -3.96
C LYS A 302 27.81 -7.65 -3.57
N GLY A 303 26.57 -7.42 -3.15
CA GLY A 303 25.61 -8.43 -2.76
C GLY A 303 24.65 -8.77 -3.89
N THR A 304 23.35 -8.61 -3.66
CA THR A 304 22.29 -8.96 -4.61
C THR A 304 22.19 -8.06 -5.83
N SER A 305 22.80 -6.87 -5.82
CA SER A 305 22.66 -5.82 -6.85
C SER A 305 21.21 -5.39 -7.12
N VAL A 306 20.31 -5.61 -6.17
CA VAL A 306 18.89 -5.25 -6.26
C VAL A 306 18.51 -4.48 -5.01
N PHE A 307 17.74 -3.40 -5.15
CA PHE A 307 17.04 -2.81 -4.01
C PHE A 307 15.59 -3.31 -4.01
N VAL A 308 15.19 -4.05 -2.96
CA VAL A 308 13.85 -4.67 -2.86
C VAL A 308 12.85 -3.65 -2.33
N HIS A 309 12.56 -2.65 -3.17
CA HIS A 309 11.55 -1.63 -2.94
C HIS A 309 11.03 -1.13 -4.29
N GLY A 310 9.74 -1.30 -4.54
CA GLY A 310 9.12 -0.83 -5.78
C GLY A 310 7.63 -0.60 -5.61
N HIS A 311 7.13 0.53 -6.10
CA HIS A 311 5.70 0.87 -6.12
C HIS A 311 5.31 1.44 -7.49
N THR A 312 4.03 1.34 -7.84
CA THR A 312 3.51 1.66 -9.18
C THR A 312 3.95 3.03 -9.70
N TYR A 313 3.90 4.08 -8.87
CA TYR A 313 4.16 5.46 -9.28
C TYR A 313 5.55 5.98 -8.88
N GLN A 314 6.48 5.12 -8.46
CA GLN A 314 7.85 5.57 -8.17
C GLN A 314 8.51 6.16 -9.41
N GLY A 315 9.34 7.20 -9.25
CA GLY A 315 9.99 7.87 -10.37
C GLY A 315 9.02 8.50 -11.38
N HIS A 316 7.82 8.92 -10.95
CA HIS A 316 6.81 9.48 -11.84
C HIS A 316 7.40 10.64 -12.69
N PRO A 317 7.38 10.57 -14.04
CA PRO A 317 8.09 11.54 -14.88
C PRO A 317 7.66 12.99 -14.66
N ALA A 318 6.35 13.24 -14.50
CA ALA A 318 5.82 14.58 -14.21
C ALA A 318 6.35 15.16 -12.88
N GLY A 319 6.45 14.34 -11.83
CA GLY A 319 7.04 14.74 -10.55
C GLY A 319 8.54 15.01 -10.67
N CYS A 320 9.25 14.20 -11.45
CA CYS A 320 10.67 14.42 -11.74
C CYS A 320 10.90 15.73 -12.51
N ALA A 321 10.04 16.05 -13.49
CA ALA A 321 10.11 17.30 -14.25
C ALA A 321 9.85 18.52 -13.37
N ALA A 322 8.84 18.46 -12.49
CA ALA A 322 8.58 19.52 -11.52
C ALA A 322 9.79 19.74 -10.61
N ALA A 323 10.32 18.67 -10.01
CA ALA A 323 11.47 18.76 -9.11
C ALA A 323 12.72 19.31 -9.80
N LEU A 324 13.04 18.79 -11.00
CA LEU A 324 14.21 19.25 -11.75
C LEU A 324 14.12 20.74 -12.09
N GLU A 325 12.96 21.21 -12.56
CA GLU A 325 12.79 22.63 -12.89
C GLU A 325 12.80 23.52 -11.64
N VAL A 326 12.20 23.08 -10.54
CA VAL A 326 12.27 23.80 -9.25
C VAL A 326 13.73 23.94 -8.78
N GLN A 327 14.50 22.85 -8.79
CA GLN A 327 15.91 22.90 -8.36
C GLN A 327 16.79 23.72 -9.30
N ARG A 328 16.50 23.74 -10.60
CA ARG A 328 17.14 24.65 -11.57
C ARG A 328 16.87 26.11 -11.22
N ILE A 329 15.61 26.49 -10.99
CA ILE A 329 15.23 27.85 -10.60
C ILE A 329 15.95 28.27 -9.31
N VAL A 330 15.93 27.42 -8.28
CA VAL A 330 16.61 27.70 -6.99
C VAL A 330 18.09 28.03 -7.20
N ARG A 331 18.76 27.34 -8.12
CA ARG A 331 20.18 27.55 -8.44
C ARG A 331 20.42 28.76 -9.33
N GLU A 332 19.66 28.88 -10.42
CA GLU A 332 19.80 29.93 -11.43
C GLU A 332 19.51 31.32 -10.85
N GLU A 333 18.55 31.43 -9.95
CA GLU A 333 18.15 32.69 -9.30
C GLU A 333 18.88 32.93 -7.95
N ASP A 334 19.85 32.08 -7.59
CA ASP A 334 20.58 32.12 -6.31
C ASP A 334 19.68 32.29 -5.08
N LEU A 335 18.57 31.55 -5.05
CA LEU A 335 17.55 31.72 -4.01
C LEU A 335 18.06 31.35 -2.62
N LEU A 336 19.09 30.51 -2.50
CA LEU A 336 19.67 30.15 -1.21
C LEU A 336 20.36 31.33 -0.53
N SER A 337 20.96 32.26 -1.30
CA SER A 337 21.48 33.51 -0.74
C SER A 337 20.36 34.36 -0.16
N ASN A 338 19.20 34.42 -0.83
CA ASN A 338 18.04 35.10 -0.30
C ASN A 338 17.48 34.40 0.94
N VAL A 339 17.41 33.07 0.96
CA VAL A 339 16.97 32.30 2.16
C VAL A 339 17.81 32.63 3.38
N ARG A 340 19.14 32.75 3.23
CA ARG A 340 20.03 33.14 4.33
C ARG A 340 19.77 34.58 4.77
N ALA A 341 19.82 35.54 3.83
CA ALA A 341 19.67 36.96 4.14
C ALA A 341 18.28 37.31 4.74
N MET A 342 17.21 36.79 4.15
CA MET A 342 15.84 37.01 4.64
C MET A 342 15.55 36.20 5.90
N GLY A 343 16.17 35.03 6.05
CA GLY A 343 16.11 34.24 7.28
C GLY A 343 16.74 34.95 8.48
N ASP A 344 17.90 35.56 8.30
CA ASP A 344 18.56 36.38 9.32
C ASP A 344 17.68 37.57 9.72
N LEU A 345 17.15 38.30 8.73
CA LEU A 345 16.22 39.39 8.97
C LEU A 345 14.96 38.93 9.74
N LEU A 346 14.34 37.84 9.29
CA LEU A 346 13.14 37.29 9.93
C LEU A 346 13.42 36.92 11.39
N SER A 347 14.56 36.28 11.67
CA SER A 347 14.99 35.96 13.03
C SER A 347 15.10 37.20 13.91
N THR A 348 15.83 38.22 13.43
CA THR A 348 16.03 39.48 14.14
C THR A 348 14.69 40.13 14.48
N ARG A 349 13.82 40.29 13.48
CA ARG A 349 12.53 40.96 13.68
C ARG A 349 11.57 40.18 14.58
N LEU A 350 11.50 38.86 14.46
CA LEU A 350 10.68 38.04 15.36
C LEU A 350 11.16 38.17 16.81
N ARG A 351 12.48 38.14 17.05
CA ARG A 351 13.04 38.30 18.40
C ARG A 351 12.79 39.69 18.96
N GLU A 352 13.03 40.75 18.18
CA GLU A 352 12.77 42.13 18.60
C GLU A 352 11.32 42.36 19.04
N ILE A 353 10.36 41.77 18.32
CA ILE A 353 8.92 41.97 18.59
C ILE A 353 8.42 41.07 19.72
N LEU A 354 8.87 39.82 19.79
CA LEU A 354 8.22 38.79 20.61
C LEU A 354 9.08 38.27 21.77
N ALA A 355 10.40 38.51 21.81
CA ALA A 355 11.26 37.90 22.82
C ALA A 355 10.94 38.36 24.25
N SER A 356 10.40 39.57 24.43
CA SER A 356 9.95 40.07 25.74
C SER A 356 8.53 39.65 26.11
N HIS A 357 7.80 39.02 25.18
CA HIS A 357 6.40 38.66 25.41
C HIS A 357 6.29 37.55 26.49
N PRO A 358 5.39 37.68 27.48
CA PRO A 358 5.29 36.75 28.61
C PRO A 358 4.83 35.35 28.19
N ASN A 359 4.07 35.22 27.10
CA ASN A 359 3.60 33.93 26.61
C ASN A 359 4.38 33.34 25.43
N VAL A 360 5.54 33.91 25.11
CA VAL A 360 6.45 33.36 24.10
C VAL A 360 7.66 32.76 24.80
N GLY A 361 7.78 31.45 24.77
CA GLY A 361 8.85 30.70 25.45
C GLY A 361 10.13 30.71 24.64
N ASP A 362 10.04 30.36 23.36
CA ASP A 362 11.21 30.24 22.50
C ASP A 362 10.91 30.60 21.04
N ILE A 363 11.90 31.21 20.37
CA ILE A 363 11.89 31.61 18.96
C ILE A 363 13.14 31.02 18.33
N ARG A 364 12.96 30.06 17.42
CA ARG A 364 14.05 29.18 16.96
C ARG A 364 13.89 28.77 15.51
N GLY A 365 15.00 28.46 14.85
CA GLY A 365 14.99 28.12 13.43
C GLY A 365 16.32 28.40 12.75
N ARG A 366 16.37 28.13 11.44
CA ARG A 366 17.47 28.49 10.54
C ARG A 366 16.92 28.79 9.14
N GLY A 367 17.57 29.67 8.38
CA GLY A 367 17.10 30.07 7.05
C GLY A 367 15.67 30.62 7.11
N LEU A 368 14.78 30.17 6.23
CA LEU A 368 13.36 30.53 6.23
C LEU A 368 12.51 29.41 6.85
N PHE A 369 12.94 28.89 7.99
CA PHE A 369 12.25 27.83 8.74
C PHE A 369 12.27 28.11 10.24
N TRP A 370 11.26 28.84 10.70
CA TRP A 370 11.21 29.39 12.06
C TRP A 370 9.97 28.92 12.81
N GLY A 371 10.14 28.60 14.10
CA GLY A 371 9.08 28.26 15.02
C GLY A 371 9.02 29.21 16.20
N ILE A 372 7.80 29.42 16.70
CA ILE A 372 7.50 30.21 17.89
C ILE A 372 6.70 29.31 18.82
N GLU A 373 7.25 29.01 19.99
CA GLU A 373 6.58 28.20 21.00
C GLU A 373 5.94 29.06 22.08
N PHE A 374 4.71 28.70 22.43
CA PHE A 374 3.90 29.41 23.40
C PHE A 374 3.94 28.73 24.76
N VAL A 375 3.97 29.54 25.81
CA VAL A 375 3.99 29.11 27.21
C VAL A 375 2.99 29.93 28.02
N ALA A 376 2.33 29.30 29.00
CA ALA A 376 1.49 30.01 29.94
C ALA A 376 2.34 30.88 30.89
N ASP A 377 3.52 30.40 31.24
CA ASP A 377 4.47 31.06 32.12
C ASP A 377 5.90 30.91 31.59
N LYS A 378 6.59 32.04 31.40
CA LYS A 378 7.92 32.09 30.80
C LYS A 378 9.06 31.67 31.72
N GLU A 379 8.93 31.94 33.03
CA GLU A 379 9.98 31.63 33.99
C GLU A 379 10.05 30.13 34.26
N THR A 380 8.87 29.51 34.42
CA THR A 380 8.72 28.06 34.63
C THR A 380 8.73 27.27 33.32
N MET A 381 8.56 27.95 32.18
CA MET A 381 8.38 27.35 30.84
C MET A 381 7.14 26.43 30.75
N GLY A 382 6.15 26.65 31.63
CA GLY A 382 4.91 25.88 31.69
C GLY A 382 4.08 26.05 30.41
N PRO A 383 3.64 24.95 29.76
CA PRO A 383 2.80 25.05 28.56
C PRO A 383 1.39 25.55 28.90
N PHE A 384 0.66 26.04 27.89
CA PHE A 384 -0.78 26.22 28.01
C PHE A 384 -1.50 24.87 28.14
N PRO A 385 -2.69 24.81 28.78
CA PRO A 385 -3.58 23.66 28.71
C PRO A 385 -3.90 23.28 27.26
N SER A 386 -3.90 21.98 26.92
CA SER A 386 -4.11 21.53 25.54
C SER A 386 -5.51 21.85 25.01
N GLU A 387 -6.51 21.96 25.90
CA GLU A 387 -7.88 22.38 25.59
C GLU A 387 -8.00 23.82 25.09
N ASP A 388 -7.01 24.67 25.34
CA ASP A 388 -7.00 26.06 24.87
C ASP A 388 -6.64 26.16 23.37
N HIS A 389 -6.13 25.06 22.78
CA HIS A 389 -5.82 24.96 21.35
C HIS A 389 -5.00 26.15 20.81
N VAL A 390 -3.90 26.50 21.50
CA VAL A 390 -3.19 27.77 21.27
C VAL A 390 -2.58 27.90 19.88
N CYS A 391 -2.05 26.84 19.29
CA CYS A 391 -1.58 26.94 17.92
C CYS A 391 -2.71 27.15 16.91
N MET A 392 -3.87 26.49 17.11
CA MET A 392 -4.98 26.49 16.15
C MET A 392 -5.70 27.83 16.10
N GLU A 393 -6.11 28.43 17.24
CA GLU A 393 -6.82 29.72 17.15
C GLU A 393 -5.88 30.85 16.67
N VAL A 394 -4.56 30.76 16.90
CA VAL A 394 -3.60 31.71 16.33
C VAL A 394 -3.64 31.63 14.80
N CYS A 395 -3.67 30.41 14.25
CA CYS A 395 -3.78 30.21 12.80
C CYS A 395 -5.13 30.70 12.26
N GLU A 396 -6.24 30.34 12.90
CA GLU A 396 -7.59 30.76 12.49
C GLU A 396 -7.76 32.28 12.54
N LEU A 397 -7.23 32.94 13.57
CA LEU A 397 -7.19 34.39 13.67
C LEU A 397 -6.38 35.00 12.54
N GLY A 398 -5.26 34.39 12.17
CA GLY A 398 -4.41 34.82 11.06
C GLY A 398 -5.18 34.81 9.73
N LEU A 399 -6.04 33.81 9.55
CA LEU A 399 -6.91 33.68 8.39
C LEU A 399 -8.10 34.65 8.38
N THR A 400 -8.26 35.57 9.33
CA THR A 400 -9.32 36.59 9.29
C THR A 400 -8.91 37.79 8.42
N ASP A 401 -9.90 38.57 7.95
CA ASP A 401 -9.71 39.80 7.15
C ASP A 401 -8.75 40.80 7.81
N LYS A 402 -8.72 40.83 9.14
CA LYS A 402 -7.90 41.74 9.94
C LYS A 402 -6.40 41.48 9.79
N TYR A 403 -6.00 40.22 9.64
CA TYR A 403 -4.59 39.82 9.61
C TYR A 403 -4.15 39.31 8.23
N GLY A 404 -4.98 38.50 7.57
CA GLY A 404 -4.74 38.02 6.21
C GLY A 404 -3.44 37.23 6.04
N ILE A 405 -3.03 36.46 7.05
CA ILE A 405 -1.77 35.69 7.05
C ILE A 405 -2.03 34.22 7.43
N ASN A 406 -1.45 33.30 6.67
CA ASN A 406 -1.48 31.87 6.97
C ASN A 406 -0.15 31.44 7.61
N VAL A 407 -0.23 30.84 8.80
CA VAL A 407 0.89 30.22 9.53
C VAL A 407 0.55 28.77 9.84
N TYR A 408 1.56 27.93 10.08
CA TYR A 408 1.33 26.49 10.24
C TYR A 408 1.28 26.09 11.73
N PRO A 409 0.19 25.45 12.22
CA PRO A 409 0.08 25.06 13.62
C PRO A 409 0.84 23.75 13.91
N GLY A 410 1.37 23.63 15.12
CA GLY A 410 1.90 22.38 15.65
C GLY A 410 1.84 22.31 17.18
N GLY A 411 1.97 21.10 17.71
CA GLY A 411 1.82 20.83 19.15
C GLY A 411 2.58 19.59 19.58
N GLY A 412 2.72 19.39 20.89
CA GLY A 412 3.47 18.28 21.49
C GLY A 412 4.94 18.59 21.76
N SER A 413 5.32 19.87 21.81
CA SER A 413 6.71 20.33 21.96
C SER A 413 7.36 19.91 23.29
N VAL A 414 6.55 19.65 24.32
CA VAL A 414 7.01 19.32 25.68
C VAL A 414 7.23 17.82 25.81
N ASP A 415 6.18 17.03 25.59
CA ASP A 415 6.11 15.59 25.91
C ASP A 415 5.49 14.73 24.79
N GLY A 416 5.24 15.33 23.62
CA GLY A 416 4.52 14.69 22.50
C GLY A 416 3.00 14.87 22.53
N TYR A 417 2.44 15.46 23.59
CA TYR A 417 1.02 15.76 23.77
C TYR A 417 0.73 17.24 24.02
N THR A 418 1.53 17.92 24.85
CA THR A 418 1.37 19.32 25.26
C THR A 418 2.46 20.23 24.67
N GLY A 419 2.19 21.53 24.60
CA GLY A 419 3.13 22.55 24.12
C GLY A 419 2.89 22.98 22.68
N ASP A 420 2.15 24.08 22.52
CA ASP A 420 1.78 24.70 21.26
C ASP A 420 2.89 25.53 20.62
N HIS A 421 2.98 25.44 19.29
CA HIS A 421 3.84 26.30 18.50
C HIS A 421 3.21 26.63 17.14
N ILE A 422 3.73 27.67 16.49
CA ILE A 422 3.47 27.94 15.07
C ILE A 422 4.78 27.90 14.28
N ILE A 423 4.68 27.62 12.99
CA ILE A 423 5.78 27.59 12.04
C ILE A 423 5.56 28.67 10.96
N ILE A 424 6.65 29.38 10.69
CA ILE A 424 6.79 30.39 9.64
C ILE A 424 7.86 29.91 8.66
N SER A 425 7.44 29.71 7.41
CA SER A 425 8.27 29.19 6.34
C SER A 425 7.87 29.75 4.97
N PRO A 426 8.04 31.07 4.75
CA PRO A 426 7.67 31.73 3.50
C PRO A 426 8.51 31.23 2.31
N ALA A 427 8.11 31.55 1.09
CA ALA A 427 8.85 31.17 -0.10
C ALA A 427 10.28 31.75 -0.13
N PHE A 428 11.18 31.13 -0.89
CA PHE A 428 12.59 31.51 -0.98
C PHE A 428 12.81 32.84 -1.71
N ASN A 429 11.84 33.27 -2.52
CA ASN A 429 11.83 34.55 -3.23
C ASN A 429 11.10 35.66 -2.44
N VAL A 430 10.87 35.46 -1.13
CA VAL A 430 10.29 36.49 -0.25
C VAL A 430 11.18 37.74 -0.22
N SER A 431 10.55 38.92 -0.27
CA SER A 431 11.25 40.20 -0.22
C SER A 431 11.54 40.65 1.22
N ARG A 432 12.36 41.69 1.37
CA ARG A 432 12.60 42.33 2.67
C ARG A 432 11.29 42.89 3.24
N GLU A 433 10.50 43.53 2.39
CA GLU A 433 9.20 44.12 2.74
C GLU A 433 8.21 43.04 3.20
N ASP A 434 8.20 41.89 2.53
CA ASP A 434 7.39 40.74 2.95
C ASP A 434 7.82 40.23 4.32
N VAL A 435 9.13 40.09 4.58
CA VAL A 435 9.64 39.63 5.90
C VAL A 435 9.26 40.58 7.02
N GLU A 436 9.43 41.89 6.79
CA GLU A 436 9.01 42.95 7.70
C GLU A 436 7.51 42.85 8.01
N TRP A 437 6.70 42.67 6.96
CA TRP A 437 5.25 42.52 7.09
C TRP A 437 4.87 41.23 7.84
N ILE A 438 5.51 40.08 7.54
CA ILE A 438 5.28 38.80 8.24
C ILE A 438 5.56 38.99 9.74
N ALA A 439 6.73 39.51 10.10
CA ALA A 439 7.13 39.67 11.50
C ALA A 439 6.16 40.62 12.24
N ALA A 440 5.79 41.74 11.62
CA ALA A 440 4.81 42.67 12.20
C ALA A 440 3.41 42.04 12.36
N SER A 441 2.95 41.30 11.35
CA SER A 441 1.64 40.65 11.36
C SER A 441 1.56 39.54 12.40
N VAL A 442 2.59 38.70 12.51
CA VAL A 442 2.71 37.69 13.58
C VAL A 442 2.79 38.36 14.95
N GLY A 443 3.51 39.47 15.07
CA GLY A 443 3.52 40.29 16.29
C GLY A 443 2.12 40.69 16.76
N ARG A 444 1.32 41.28 15.86
CA ARG A 444 -0.07 41.67 16.17
C ARG A 444 -0.96 40.47 16.51
N LEU A 445 -0.76 39.35 15.81
CA LEU A 445 -1.51 38.11 15.98
C LEU A 445 -1.32 37.55 17.40
N VAL A 446 -0.07 37.46 17.86
CA VAL A 446 0.28 36.91 19.18
C VAL A 446 -0.18 37.84 20.31
N VAL A 447 0.01 39.16 20.17
CA VAL A 447 -0.36 40.14 21.21
C VAL A 447 -1.88 40.21 21.45
N TRP A 448 -2.70 40.13 20.39
CA TRP A 448 -4.15 40.27 20.54
C TRP A 448 -4.80 39.08 21.27
N ARG A 449 -4.29 37.86 21.07
CA ARG A 449 -4.85 36.66 21.71
C ARG A 449 -4.72 36.69 23.23
N VAL A 450 -3.65 37.27 23.76
CA VAL A 450 -3.41 37.36 25.21
C VAL A 450 -4.35 38.37 25.89
N LEU A 451 -4.68 39.48 25.22
CA LEU A 451 -5.68 40.42 25.72
C LEU A 451 -7.09 39.79 25.80
N ALA A 452 -7.39 38.79 24.97
CA ALA A 452 -8.64 38.05 25.03
C ALA A 452 -8.66 36.99 26.16
N TRP A 453 -7.53 36.35 26.46
CA TRP A 453 -7.43 35.32 27.52
C TRP A 453 -7.55 35.89 28.94
N PHE A 454 -7.02 37.09 29.19
CA PHE A 454 -7.25 37.82 30.45
C PHE A 454 -8.62 38.53 30.52
N GLY A 455 -9.44 38.45 29.47
CA GLY A 455 -10.70 39.20 29.33
C GLY A 455 -11.93 38.59 30.01
N SER A 456 -11.81 37.41 30.64
CA SER A 456 -12.90 36.81 31.41
C SER A 456 -12.40 36.38 32.78
N HIS A 457 -12.37 37.34 33.71
CA HIS A 457 -12.60 37.30 35.17
C HIS A 457 -12.06 38.64 35.71
N ASP A 458 -13.00 39.54 36.03
CA ASP A 458 -12.90 40.86 36.69
C ASP A 458 -11.55 41.63 36.71
N ASN A 459 -11.65 42.87 36.22
CA ASN A 459 -10.68 43.98 36.22
C ASN A 459 -9.60 43.99 35.13
N VAL A 460 -9.96 44.51 33.95
CA VAL A 460 -9.01 45.18 33.05
C VAL A 460 -9.49 46.59 32.73
N THR A 461 -9.49 47.44 33.76
CA THR A 461 -8.98 48.81 33.63
C THR A 461 -7.66 48.78 34.40
N THR A 462 -6.59 49.38 33.87
CA THR A 462 -5.22 49.41 34.45
C THR A 462 -4.26 48.31 33.95
N MET A 463 -3.94 48.28 32.65
CA MET A 463 -2.59 47.95 32.09
C MET A 463 -2.48 48.38 30.61
N ALA A 464 -3.18 49.45 30.23
CA ALA A 464 -3.07 50.11 28.92
C ALA A 464 -3.00 51.65 29.04
N VAL A 465 -2.58 52.15 30.20
CA VAL A 465 -2.47 53.61 30.49
C VAL A 465 -1.09 53.94 31.07
N GLY A 466 -0.05 53.29 30.54
CA GLY A 466 1.32 53.42 31.04
C GLY A 466 2.36 53.50 29.93
N LEU A 467 2.04 54.17 28.81
CA LEU A 467 3.04 54.62 27.82
C LEU A 467 2.47 55.64 26.83
N ILE A 468 1.40 56.35 27.19
CA ILE A 468 0.87 57.45 26.41
C ILE A 468 0.58 58.61 27.37
N ASN A 469 1.25 59.72 27.09
CA ASN A 469 1.09 61.08 27.63
C ASN A 469 1.91 61.45 28.86
N GLY A 470 3.03 62.12 28.56
CA GLY A 470 3.75 62.96 29.51
C GLY A 470 4.89 63.76 28.88
N ARG A 471 4.60 64.63 27.90
CA ARG A 471 5.01 66.06 27.88
C ARG A 471 4.98 66.67 26.48
N LEU A 472 3.95 67.50 26.27
CA LEU A 472 4.07 68.78 25.57
C LEU A 472 5.19 69.60 26.22
N ALA A 473 6.27 69.83 25.48
CA ALA A 473 7.18 70.97 25.56
C ALA A 473 8.43 70.69 24.72
N ALA A 474 8.28 70.68 23.39
CA ALA A 474 9.37 70.84 22.40
C ALA A 474 8.75 70.90 20.99
N ASP A 475 7.85 71.86 20.76
CA ASP A 475 7.25 72.11 19.44
C ASP A 475 7.57 73.54 18.95
N GLU A 476 8.78 74.02 19.27
CA GLU A 476 9.30 75.31 18.80
C GLU A 476 10.68 75.23 18.15
N GLU A 477 11.35 74.07 18.12
CA GLU A 477 12.69 73.95 17.53
C GLU A 477 12.69 73.35 16.10
N ALA A 478 11.56 72.80 15.64
CA ALA A 478 11.37 72.38 14.24
C ALA A 478 10.87 73.50 13.31
N ARG A 479 10.65 74.72 13.83
CA ARG A 479 10.26 75.90 13.03
C ARG A 479 11.42 76.81 12.62
N ALA A 480 12.65 76.53 13.07
CA ALA A 480 13.82 77.40 12.79
C ALA A 480 14.74 76.90 11.65
N GLU A 481 14.66 75.63 11.22
CA GLU A 481 15.45 75.12 10.08
C GLU A 481 14.76 75.27 8.72
N VAL A 482 13.47 75.65 8.69
CA VAL A 482 12.70 75.87 7.45
C VAL A 482 13.00 77.23 6.79
N ASP A 483 13.44 78.24 7.56
CA ASP A 483 13.74 79.56 7.00
C ASP A 483 15.09 79.63 6.26
N VAL A 484 16.02 78.71 6.53
CA VAL A 484 17.30 78.65 5.80
C VAL A 484 17.17 77.91 4.46
N LEU A 485 16.15 77.05 4.30
CA LEU A 485 15.81 76.40 3.02
C LEU A 485 15.06 77.34 2.04
N ASN A 486 14.34 78.35 2.55
CA ASN A 486 13.68 79.38 1.74
C ASN A 486 14.67 80.29 0.98
N SER A 487 15.88 80.49 1.49
CA SER A 487 16.93 81.28 0.82
C SER A 487 17.51 80.61 -0.45
N ARG A 488 17.47 79.27 -0.53
CA ARG A 488 17.90 78.53 -1.74
C ARG A 488 16.81 78.40 -2.80
N LEU A 489 15.54 78.58 -2.45
CA LEU A 489 14.41 78.55 -3.39
C LEU A 489 14.34 79.80 -4.30
N GLU A 490 14.87 80.94 -3.82
CA GLU A 490 14.79 82.22 -4.54
C GLU A 490 15.74 82.30 -5.76
N LYS A 491 16.84 81.53 -5.75
CA LYS A 491 17.72 81.38 -6.94
C LYS A 491 17.13 80.46 -8.01
N THR A 492 16.27 79.50 -7.64
CA THR A 492 15.57 78.62 -8.58
C THR A 492 14.38 79.34 -9.25
N SER A 493 13.75 80.30 -8.54
CA SER A 493 12.66 81.15 -9.05
C SER A 493 13.05 82.02 -10.26
N GLN A 494 14.30 82.49 -10.34
CA GLN A 494 14.78 83.28 -11.48
C GLN A 494 15.03 82.46 -12.75
N LEU A 495 15.31 81.16 -12.64
CA LEU A 495 15.43 80.25 -13.79
C LEU A 495 14.04 79.88 -14.34
N THR A 496 13.06 79.72 -13.46
CA THR A 496 11.65 79.44 -13.80
C THR A 496 11.01 80.60 -14.59
N LYS A 497 11.33 81.86 -14.27
CA LYS A 497 10.84 83.04 -15.02
C LYS A 497 11.34 83.12 -16.47
N LYS A 498 12.53 82.59 -16.77
CA LYS A 498 13.06 82.55 -18.16
C LYS A 498 12.43 81.44 -19.00
N ILE A 499 12.08 80.31 -18.38
CA ILE A 499 11.36 79.20 -19.03
C ILE A 499 9.89 79.59 -19.30
N GLN A 500 9.26 80.34 -18.38
CA GLN A 500 7.89 80.85 -18.51
C GLN A 500 7.71 81.82 -19.68
N ALA A 501 8.73 82.62 -20.03
CA ALA A 501 8.71 83.53 -21.19
C ALA A 501 8.86 82.81 -22.55
N CYS A 502 9.49 81.63 -22.59
CA CYS A 502 9.55 80.80 -23.80
C CYS A 502 8.25 80.01 -24.03
N LEU A 503 7.61 79.55 -22.95
CA LEU A 503 6.29 78.88 -23.01
C LEU A 503 5.17 79.81 -23.47
N GLY A 504 5.20 81.10 -23.12
CA GLY A 504 4.19 82.08 -23.57
C GLY A 504 4.13 82.31 -25.09
N ARG A 505 5.26 82.15 -25.81
CA ARG A 505 5.28 82.26 -27.29
C ARG A 505 4.79 81.00 -27.98
N LEU A 506 4.94 79.83 -27.35
CA LEU A 506 4.41 78.56 -27.85
C LEU A 506 2.89 78.49 -27.64
N ASP A 507 2.38 79.04 -26.53
CA ASP A 507 0.97 79.04 -26.17
C ASP A 507 0.11 79.98 -27.04
N ALA A 508 0.66 81.11 -27.49
CA ALA A 508 0.01 82.02 -28.44
C ALA A 508 -0.15 81.38 -29.84
N THR A 509 0.84 80.60 -30.29
CA THR A 509 0.81 79.89 -31.57
C THR A 509 -0.13 78.68 -31.52
N GLY A 510 -0.22 78.03 -30.34
CA GLY A 510 -1.14 76.91 -30.07
C GLY A 510 -2.61 77.30 -29.87
N LYS A 511 -2.93 78.59 -29.63
CA LYS A 511 -4.30 79.10 -29.56
C LYS A 511 -4.91 79.32 -30.95
N SER A 512 -4.15 79.86 -31.91
CA SER A 512 -4.65 80.11 -33.26
C SER A 512 -4.95 78.84 -34.07
N VAL A 513 -4.31 77.71 -33.75
CA VAL A 513 -4.60 76.39 -34.37
C VAL A 513 -5.80 75.70 -33.71
N ARG A 514 -6.06 75.99 -32.43
CA ARG A 514 -7.18 75.40 -31.67
C ARG A 514 -8.54 75.99 -32.03
N ASP A 515 -8.59 77.29 -32.35
CA ASP A 515 -9.85 77.99 -32.67
C ASP A 515 -10.42 77.63 -34.06
N VAL A 516 -9.64 77.00 -34.95
CA VAL A 516 -10.10 76.53 -36.27
C VAL A 516 -10.40 75.01 -36.28
N ALA A 517 -9.74 74.22 -35.44
CA ALA A 517 -9.89 72.75 -35.43
C ALA A 517 -11.06 72.23 -34.57
N GLY A 518 -11.54 73.01 -33.60
CA GLY A 518 -12.62 72.62 -32.68
C GLY A 518 -13.96 72.26 -33.35
N PRO A 519 -14.50 73.08 -34.27
CA PRO A 519 -15.80 72.81 -34.90
C PRO A 519 -15.82 71.60 -35.85
N LEU A 520 -14.69 71.30 -36.50
CA LEU A 520 -14.57 70.16 -37.44
C LEU A 520 -14.42 68.81 -36.72
N SER A 521 -13.75 68.77 -35.56
CA SER A 521 -13.59 67.54 -34.79
C SER A 521 -14.86 67.10 -34.05
N GLY A 522 -15.76 68.03 -33.72
CA GLY A 522 -17.02 67.74 -33.02
C GLY A 522 -18.08 67.08 -33.90
N GLU A 523 -18.27 67.58 -35.13
CA GLU A 523 -19.23 67.03 -36.09
C GLU A 523 -18.77 65.68 -36.66
N THR A 524 -17.47 65.51 -36.91
CA THR A 524 -16.90 64.22 -37.37
C THR A 524 -17.09 63.12 -36.32
N LYS A 525 -16.95 63.45 -35.03
CA LYS A 525 -17.12 62.50 -33.93
C LYS A 525 -18.60 62.14 -33.70
N LYS A 526 -19.53 63.07 -33.93
CA LYS A 526 -20.98 62.79 -33.93
C LYS A 526 -21.39 61.88 -35.10
N LEU A 527 -20.87 62.13 -36.30
CA LEU A 527 -21.11 61.27 -37.47
C LEU A 527 -20.53 59.86 -37.29
N GLN A 528 -19.36 59.73 -36.67
CA GLN A 528 -18.74 58.43 -36.41
C GLN A 528 -19.49 57.64 -35.32
N VAL A 529 -19.99 58.31 -34.28
CA VAL A 529 -20.87 57.70 -33.27
C VAL A 529 -22.21 57.32 -33.89
N LEU A 530 -22.78 58.14 -34.77
CA LEU A 530 -24.03 57.84 -35.48
C LEU A 530 -23.86 56.65 -36.44
N GLY A 531 -22.76 56.59 -37.20
CA GLY A 531 -22.44 55.46 -38.08
C GLY A 531 -22.30 54.15 -37.30
N ASN A 532 -21.51 54.16 -36.21
CA ASN A 532 -21.36 52.99 -35.35
C ASN A 532 -22.69 52.54 -34.72
N ASN A 533 -23.57 53.49 -34.35
CA ASN A 533 -24.89 53.18 -33.82
C ASN A 533 -25.82 52.62 -34.91
N ILE A 534 -25.76 53.12 -36.15
CA ILE A 534 -26.52 52.58 -37.28
C ILE A 534 -26.06 51.16 -37.61
N ASP A 535 -24.74 50.92 -37.67
CA ASP A 535 -24.18 49.58 -37.92
C ASP A 535 -24.53 48.60 -36.80
N ALA A 536 -24.53 49.04 -35.53
CA ALA A 536 -24.96 48.23 -34.40
C ALA A 536 -26.46 47.90 -34.46
N VAL A 537 -27.31 48.85 -34.91
CA VAL A 537 -28.75 48.62 -35.09
C VAL A 537 -29.03 47.71 -36.28
N ILE A 538 -28.32 47.87 -37.41
CA ILE A 538 -28.42 46.96 -38.56
C ILE A 538 -28.00 45.54 -38.18
N ALA A 539 -26.87 45.38 -37.47
CA ALA A 539 -26.42 44.09 -36.96
C ALA A 539 -27.43 43.46 -35.99
N ALA A 540 -28.08 44.27 -35.14
CA ALA A 540 -29.15 43.80 -34.25
C ALA A 540 -30.42 43.37 -35.03
N ILE A 541 -30.77 44.08 -36.12
CA ILE A 541 -31.90 43.74 -37.00
C ILE A 541 -31.62 42.46 -37.79
N GLU A 542 -30.42 42.30 -38.37
CA GLU A 542 -30.02 41.07 -39.08
C GLU A 542 -29.99 39.85 -38.15
N LYS A 543 -29.53 40.03 -36.91
CA LYS A 543 -29.54 38.99 -35.88
C LYS A 543 -30.95 38.52 -35.50
N LEU A 544 -31.96 39.39 -35.62
CA LEU A 544 -33.37 39.06 -35.40
C LEU A 544 -34.05 38.48 -36.65
N ARG A 545 -33.62 38.86 -37.87
CA ARG A 545 -34.27 38.46 -39.13
C ARG A 545 -33.76 37.13 -39.69
N SER A 546 -32.44 36.91 -39.70
CA SER A 546 -31.80 35.74 -40.31
C SER A 546 -32.35 34.37 -39.82
N PRO A 547 -32.63 34.15 -38.52
CA PRO A 547 -33.11 32.86 -38.04
C PRO A 547 -34.59 32.57 -38.38
N ALA A 548 -35.37 33.60 -38.71
CA ALA A 548 -36.77 33.46 -39.14
C ALA A 548 -36.88 33.07 -40.62
N ASP A 549 -35.99 33.61 -41.47
CA ASP A 549 -35.97 33.36 -42.92
C ASP A 549 -35.43 31.94 -43.25
N SER A 550 -34.51 31.39 -42.45
CA SER A 550 -33.94 30.05 -42.67
C SER A 550 -34.81 28.88 -42.17
N LYS A 551 -35.91 29.14 -41.44
CA LYS A 551 -36.73 28.11 -40.78
C LYS A 551 -37.36 27.13 -41.78
N ASN A 552 -37.89 27.65 -42.90
CA ASN A 552 -38.65 26.85 -43.86
C ASN A 552 -37.77 25.85 -44.63
N ASP A 553 -36.54 26.25 -44.99
CA ASP A 553 -35.60 25.41 -45.71
C ASP A 553 -35.08 24.27 -44.82
N GLU A 554 -34.75 24.58 -43.57
CA GLU A 554 -34.29 23.58 -42.61
C GLU A 554 -35.44 22.63 -42.19
N GLU A 555 -36.67 23.11 -42.08
CA GLU A 555 -37.84 22.26 -41.79
C GLU A 555 -38.05 21.17 -42.86
N GLN A 556 -37.79 21.45 -44.14
CA GLN A 556 -37.87 20.44 -45.20
C GLN A 556 -36.82 19.33 -45.00
N ILE A 557 -35.60 19.68 -44.60
CA ILE A 557 -34.53 18.71 -44.33
C ILE A 557 -34.91 17.81 -43.13
N ILE A 558 -35.49 18.39 -42.07
CA ILE A 558 -35.97 17.62 -40.90
C ILE A 558 -37.14 16.69 -41.26
N ARG A 559 -38.03 17.10 -42.17
CA ARG A 559 -39.13 16.24 -42.65
C ARG A 559 -38.64 15.06 -43.50
N MET A 560 -37.55 15.22 -44.25
CA MET A 560 -36.95 14.15 -45.07
C MET A 560 -36.28 13.06 -44.22
N GLY A 561 -35.75 13.42 -43.05
CA GLY A 561 -35.05 12.53 -42.13
C GLY A 561 -33.59 12.25 -42.53
N PRO A 562 -32.78 11.71 -41.60
CA PRO A 562 -31.33 11.60 -41.74
C PRO A 562 -30.86 10.66 -42.86
N GLU A 563 -31.68 9.67 -43.22
CA GLU A 563 -31.35 8.69 -44.26
C GLU A 563 -31.51 9.25 -45.67
N LYS A 564 -32.57 10.02 -45.93
CA LYS A 564 -32.86 10.59 -47.26
C LYS A 564 -32.18 11.93 -47.51
N ALA A 565 -32.00 12.75 -46.46
CA ALA A 565 -31.32 14.03 -46.56
C ALA A 565 -29.78 13.91 -46.60
N GLY A 566 -29.24 12.76 -46.17
CA GLY A 566 -27.82 12.54 -45.94
C GLY A 566 -27.39 13.01 -44.56
N LEU A 567 -26.69 12.15 -43.82
CA LEU A 567 -26.38 12.37 -42.39
C LEU A 567 -25.63 13.69 -42.14
N SER A 568 -24.62 14.02 -42.95
CA SER A 568 -23.84 15.26 -42.79
C SER A 568 -24.69 16.52 -43.02
N ASN A 569 -25.55 16.51 -44.03
CA ASN A 569 -26.46 17.63 -44.34
C ASN A 569 -27.53 17.78 -43.25
N TYR A 570 -28.06 16.65 -42.78
CA TYR A 570 -29.06 16.61 -41.72
C TYR A 570 -28.48 17.10 -40.38
N LEU A 571 -27.27 16.69 -40.01
CA LEU A 571 -26.57 17.19 -38.81
C LEU A 571 -26.26 18.69 -38.92
N ALA A 572 -25.86 19.18 -40.10
CA ALA A 572 -25.62 20.60 -40.32
C ALA A 572 -26.91 21.43 -40.19
N SER A 573 -28.01 20.90 -40.70
CA SER A 573 -29.35 21.48 -40.58
C SER A 573 -29.78 21.64 -39.12
N ILE A 574 -29.70 20.57 -38.33
CA ILE A 574 -30.10 20.65 -36.91
C ILE A 574 -29.15 21.57 -36.12
N LYS A 575 -27.84 21.57 -36.40
CA LYS A 575 -26.90 22.51 -35.77
C LYS A 575 -27.27 23.97 -36.04
N ARG A 576 -27.67 24.30 -37.27
CA ARG A 576 -28.16 25.65 -37.62
C ARG A 576 -29.46 25.99 -36.90
N LEU A 577 -30.41 25.05 -36.83
CA LEU A 577 -31.64 25.21 -36.04
C LEU A 577 -31.37 25.43 -34.54
N HIS A 578 -30.39 24.72 -33.97
CA HIS A 578 -30.02 24.85 -32.56
C HIS A 578 -29.37 26.21 -32.27
N LYS A 579 -28.50 26.70 -33.17
CA LYS A 579 -27.93 28.05 -33.10
C LYS A 579 -29.02 29.12 -33.20
N ALA A 580 -29.91 29.01 -34.19
CA ALA A 580 -31.05 29.90 -34.38
C ALA A 580 -31.94 29.96 -33.12
N LEU A 581 -32.19 28.81 -32.50
CA LEU A 581 -32.97 28.71 -31.27
C LEU A 581 -32.28 29.44 -30.09
N ASN A 582 -30.97 29.26 -29.92
CA ASN A 582 -30.22 29.91 -28.85
C ASN A 582 -30.13 31.42 -29.04
N ASP A 583 -29.87 31.89 -30.26
CA ASP A 583 -29.85 33.31 -30.61
C ASP A 583 -31.22 33.97 -30.34
N MET A 584 -32.31 33.27 -30.68
CA MET A 584 -33.68 33.72 -30.42
C MET A 584 -34.03 33.73 -28.92
N LYS A 585 -33.66 32.69 -28.15
CA LYS A 585 -33.83 32.69 -26.69
C LYS A 585 -33.08 33.84 -26.02
N ALA A 586 -31.88 34.17 -26.49
CA ALA A 586 -31.08 35.26 -25.94
C ALA A 586 -31.69 36.67 -26.19
N SER A 587 -32.51 36.83 -27.24
CA SER A 587 -33.18 38.10 -27.55
C SER A 587 -34.22 38.54 -26.51
N ASN A 588 -34.80 37.59 -25.76
CA ASN A 588 -35.78 37.80 -24.69
C ASN A 588 -37.01 38.66 -25.09
N LEU A 589 -37.37 38.71 -26.38
CA LEU A 589 -38.50 39.49 -26.90
C LEU A 589 -39.81 38.68 -26.85
N ARG A 590 -40.90 39.32 -26.40
CA ARG A 590 -42.23 38.66 -26.35
C ARG A 590 -42.76 38.31 -27.74
N SER A 591 -42.40 39.08 -28.78
CA SER A 591 -42.80 38.87 -30.16
C SER A 591 -42.15 37.65 -30.83
N THR A 592 -41.05 37.11 -30.28
CA THR A 592 -40.33 35.96 -30.84
C THR A 592 -40.68 34.62 -30.18
N GLN A 593 -41.56 34.63 -29.16
CA GLN A 593 -41.92 33.43 -28.39
C GLN A 593 -42.52 32.30 -29.25
N GLN A 594 -43.35 32.62 -30.25
CA GLN A 594 -43.92 31.63 -31.16
C GLN A 594 -42.85 30.96 -32.03
N THR A 595 -41.90 31.74 -32.56
CA THR A 595 -40.78 31.24 -33.36
C THR A 595 -39.85 30.37 -32.52
N VAL A 596 -39.59 30.74 -31.27
CA VAL A 596 -38.83 29.92 -30.31
C VAL A 596 -39.51 28.58 -30.07
N ALA A 597 -40.84 28.55 -29.85
CA ALA A 597 -41.59 27.32 -29.64
C ALA A 597 -41.53 26.38 -30.87
N ASP A 598 -41.65 26.94 -32.07
CA ASP A 598 -41.57 26.17 -33.32
C ASP A 598 -40.16 25.61 -33.56
N LEU A 599 -39.11 26.41 -33.34
CA LEU A 599 -37.71 25.97 -33.45
C LEU A 599 -37.38 24.88 -32.40
N GLN A 600 -37.87 25.03 -31.17
CA GLN A 600 -37.75 23.99 -30.13
C GLN A 600 -38.40 22.68 -30.57
N ARG A 601 -39.60 22.74 -31.18
CA ARG A 601 -40.29 21.56 -31.68
C ARG A 601 -39.50 20.88 -32.80
N LEU A 602 -38.99 21.64 -33.77
CA LEU A 602 -38.21 21.10 -34.89
C LEU A 602 -36.89 20.46 -34.43
N VAL A 603 -36.15 21.11 -33.52
CA VAL A 603 -34.93 20.53 -32.92
C VAL A 603 -35.25 19.24 -32.17
N LYS A 604 -36.33 19.21 -31.37
CA LYS A 604 -36.76 18.01 -30.63
C LYS A 604 -37.11 16.86 -31.58
N THR A 605 -37.88 17.13 -32.64
CA THR A 605 -38.19 16.14 -33.68
C THR A 605 -36.93 15.67 -34.40
N GLY A 606 -36.02 16.59 -34.73
CA GLY A 606 -34.76 16.27 -35.40
C GLY A 606 -33.87 15.33 -34.60
N ASN A 607 -33.72 15.59 -33.30
CA ASN A 607 -32.95 14.75 -32.38
C ASN A 607 -33.58 13.37 -32.18
N ALA A 608 -34.92 13.30 -32.01
CA ALA A 608 -35.63 12.02 -31.89
C ALA A 608 -35.48 11.13 -33.14
N GLN A 609 -35.46 11.74 -34.34
CA GLN A 609 -35.19 11.00 -35.58
C GLN A 609 -33.74 10.51 -35.67
N LEU A 610 -32.76 11.25 -35.13
CA LEU A 610 -31.38 10.77 -35.03
C LEU A 610 -31.26 9.59 -34.06
N GLU A 611 -31.89 9.65 -32.89
CA GLU A 611 -31.92 8.53 -31.94
C GLU A 611 -32.55 7.27 -32.58
N SER A 612 -33.69 7.43 -33.28
CA SER A 612 -34.32 6.32 -34.01
C SER A 612 -33.45 5.77 -35.14
N SER A 613 -32.72 6.63 -35.85
CA SER A 613 -31.82 6.20 -36.92
C SER A 613 -30.57 5.50 -36.37
N PHE A 614 -30.07 5.92 -35.21
CA PHE A 614 -28.98 5.24 -34.49
C PHE A 614 -29.40 3.82 -34.09
N ASP A 615 -30.58 3.65 -33.48
CA ASP A 615 -31.15 2.35 -33.12
C ASP A 615 -31.30 1.43 -34.34
N LYS A 616 -31.91 1.92 -35.42
CA LYS A 616 -32.08 1.15 -36.66
C LYS A 616 -30.75 0.71 -37.27
N LEU A 617 -29.77 1.61 -37.32
CA LEU A 617 -28.47 1.32 -37.88
C LEU A 617 -27.73 0.25 -37.06
N LEU A 618 -27.75 0.37 -35.73
CA LEU A 618 -27.13 -0.59 -34.83
C LEU A 618 -27.78 -1.98 -34.91
N ARG A 619 -29.13 -2.03 -34.93
CA ARG A 619 -29.88 -3.29 -35.09
C ARG A 619 -29.65 -3.94 -36.45
N SER A 620 -29.41 -3.17 -37.51
CA SER A 620 -29.17 -3.73 -38.84
C SER A 620 -27.87 -4.55 -38.95
N GLU A 621 -26.87 -4.26 -38.11
CA GLU A 621 -25.59 -4.99 -38.06
C GLU A 621 -25.51 -6.01 -36.94
N THR A 622 -26.39 -5.92 -35.95
CA THR A 622 -26.33 -6.78 -34.78
C THR A 622 -27.14 -8.04 -35.07
N PRO A 623 -26.49 -9.19 -35.33
CA PRO A 623 -27.22 -10.44 -35.50
C PRO A 623 -27.92 -10.82 -34.19
N ARG A 624 -28.94 -11.68 -34.27
CA ARG A 624 -29.66 -12.14 -33.06
C ARG A 624 -28.73 -12.89 -32.10
N ALA A 625 -27.90 -13.77 -32.63
CA ALA A 625 -26.86 -14.52 -31.91
C ALA A 625 -25.84 -15.04 -32.92
N ILE A 626 -24.64 -15.36 -32.45
CA ILE A 626 -23.65 -16.15 -33.21
C ILE A 626 -23.34 -17.45 -32.45
N GLU A 627 -22.72 -18.41 -33.12
CA GLU A 627 -22.25 -19.65 -32.50
C GLU A 627 -20.79 -19.48 -32.04
N PRO A 628 -20.49 -19.31 -30.73
CA PRO A 628 -19.14 -18.95 -30.28
C PRO A 628 -18.11 -20.05 -30.54
N LEU A 629 -18.54 -21.32 -30.52
CA LEU A 629 -17.67 -22.47 -30.77
C LEU A 629 -17.02 -22.42 -32.15
N HIS A 630 -17.70 -21.86 -33.15
CA HIS A 630 -17.15 -21.69 -34.48
C HIS A 630 -15.87 -20.83 -34.47
N TYR A 631 -15.87 -19.77 -33.67
CA TYR A 631 -14.77 -18.82 -33.58
C TYR A 631 -13.63 -19.37 -32.73
N LEU A 632 -13.95 -20.01 -31.61
CA LEU A 632 -12.94 -20.60 -30.73
C LEU A 632 -12.20 -21.76 -31.41
N THR A 633 -12.93 -22.70 -32.02
CA THR A 633 -12.32 -23.90 -32.63
C THR A 633 -11.48 -23.59 -33.87
N LYS A 634 -11.82 -22.52 -34.60
CA LYS A 634 -11.07 -22.06 -35.78
C LYS A 634 -10.05 -20.97 -35.46
N ASN A 635 -9.94 -20.56 -34.19
CA ASN A 635 -9.12 -19.44 -33.74
C ASN A 635 -9.35 -18.15 -34.55
N MET A 636 -10.63 -17.86 -34.84
CA MET A 636 -11.05 -16.66 -35.56
C MET A 636 -11.42 -15.54 -34.58
N PRO A 637 -11.15 -14.26 -34.91
CA PRO A 637 -11.59 -13.15 -34.10
C PRO A 637 -13.12 -13.05 -34.09
N PHE A 638 -13.69 -12.64 -32.96
CA PHE A 638 -15.11 -12.35 -32.84
C PHE A 638 -15.49 -11.12 -33.69
N PRO A 639 -16.69 -11.09 -34.29
CA PRO A 639 -17.05 -10.06 -35.25
C PRO A 639 -17.27 -8.70 -34.57
N VAL A 640 -16.63 -7.66 -35.13
CA VAL A 640 -16.85 -6.24 -34.79
C VAL A 640 -17.79 -5.58 -35.80
N LEU A 641 -18.31 -4.39 -35.46
CA LEU A 641 -19.16 -3.62 -36.37
C LEU A 641 -18.35 -3.14 -37.59
N SER A 642 -18.99 -3.04 -38.75
CA SER A 642 -18.32 -2.54 -39.96
C SER A 642 -17.87 -1.08 -39.82
N HIS A 643 -16.72 -0.74 -40.39
CA HIS A 643 -16.11 0.59 -40.25
C HIS A 643 -17.05 1.71 -40.74
N GLU A 644 -17.76 1.51 -41.86
CA GLU A 644 -18.72 2.50 -42.37
C GLU A 644 -19.79 2.85 -41.32
N LYS A 645 -20.31 1.85 -40.62
CA LYS A 645 -21.38 2.02 -39.65
C LYS A 645 -20.86 2.55 -38.32
N ILE A 646 -19.66 2.15 -37.89
CA ILE A 646 -18.96 2.77 -36.76
C ILE A 646 -18.83 4.28 -36.98
N THR A 647 -18.37 4.70 -38.16
CA THR A 647 -18.23 6.13 -38.48
C THR A 647 -19.57 6.87 -38.41
N ARG A 648 -20.64 6.28 -38.95
CA ARG A 648 -21.98 6.89 -38.91
C ARG A 648 -22.55 6.96 -37.48
N LEU A 649 -22.42 5.89 -36.70
CA LEU A 649 -22.83 5.83 -35.29
C LEU A 649 -22.05 6.85 -34.44
N GLY A 650 -20.72 6.95 -34.64
CA GLY A 650 -19.87 7.92 -33.95
C GLY A 650 -20.23 9.37 -34.25
N LEU A 651 -20.56 9.70 -35.51
CA LEU A 651 -21.02 11.04 -35.90
C LEU A 651 -22.35 11.43 -35.22
N MET A 652 -23.28 10.48 -35.12
CA MET A 652 -24.57 10.68 -34.46
C MET A 652 -24.40 10.84 -32.94
N ASN A 653 -23.57 10.00 -32.32
CA ASN A 653 -23.25 10.07 -30.90
C ASN A 653 -22.59 11.40 -30.54
N SER A 654 -21.55 11.81 -31.26
CA SER A 654 -20.83 13.08 -31.03
C SER A 654 -21.77 14.30 -31.04
N TYR A 655 -22.76 14.31 -31.93
CA TYR A 655 -23.76 15.38 -31.97
C TYR A 655 -24.74 15.30 -30.78
N LEU A 656 -25.32 14.13 -30.51
CA LEU A 656 -26.34 13.96 -29.48
C LEU A 656 -25.78 14.19 -28.07
N THR A 657 -24.54 13.78 -27.79
CA THR A 657 -23.85 14.08 -26.53
C THR A 657 -23.66 15.59 -26.34
N GLY A 658 -23.26 16.32 -27.39
CA GLY A 658 -23.12 17.78 -27.33
C GLY A 658 -24.45 18.50 -27.04
N VAL A 659 -25.56 17.98 -27.55
CA VAL A 659 -26.91 18.53 -27.27
C VAL A 659 -27.35 18.21 -25.84
N HIS A 660 -27.06 17.01 -25.34
CA HIS A 660 -27.40 16.58 -23.99
C HIS A 660 -26.72 17.47 -22.93
N GLN A 661 -25.41 17.70 -23.08
CA GLN A 661 -24.62 18.57 -22.18
C GLN A 661 -25.14 20.01 -22.13
N GLN A 662 -25.71 20.53 -23.22
CA GLN A 662 -26.28 21.89 -23.28
C GLN A 662 -27.66 22.01 -22.60
N ASN A 663 -28.46 20.94 -22.59
CA ASN A 663 -29.83 20.98 -22.08
C ASN A 663 -29.93 20.73 -20.58
N THR A 664 -29.01 19.96 -19.99
CA THR A 664 -29.14 19.51 -18.60
C THR A 664 -28.20 20.23 -17.63
N GLY A 665 -27.34 21.12 -18.13
CA GLY A 665 -26.33 21.84 -17.34
C GLY A 665 -25.18 20.93 -16.91
N ALA A 666 -23.99 21.51 -16.72
CA ALA A 666 -22.84 20.78 -16.18
C ALA A 666 -23.12 20.37 -14.73
N GLY A 667 -23.58 19.13 -14.52
CA GLY A 667 -23.82 18.58 -13.17
C GLY A 667 -24.97 17.58 -13.02
N SER A 668 -25.82 17.35 -14.03
CA SER A 668 -26.89 16.35 -13.93
C SER A 668 -26.44 14.96 -14.38
N SER A 669 -26.64 13.93 -13.55
CA SER A 669 -26.33 12.52 -13.81
C SER A 669 -27.39 11.80 -14.67
N GLN A 670 -28.01 12.48 -15.65
CA GLN A 670 -28.86 11.79 -16.63
C GLN A 670 -27.99 11.19 -17.73
N GLU A 671 -28.01 9.87 -17.88
CA GLU A 671 -27.34 9.12 -18.95
C GLU A 671 -27.86 9.52 -20.35
N SER A 672 -26.95 9.67 -21.31
CA SER A 672 -27.28 9.95 -22.72
C SER A 672 -28.23 8.87 -23.27
N PRO A 673 -29.33 9.25 -23.97
CA PRO A 673 -30.28 8.30 -24.58
C PRO A 673 -29.62 7.28 -25.52
N VAL A 674 -28.56 7.67 -26.21
CA VAL A 674 -27.82 6.83 -27.18
C VAL A 674 -27.04 5.71 -26.48
N ILE A 675 -26.50 5.98 -25.29
CA ILE A 675 -25.80 4.98 -24.47
C ILE A 675 -26.78 3.86 -24.08
N LYS A 676 -28.00 4.22 -23.68
CA LYS A 676 -29.05 3.25 -23.33
C LYS A 676 -29.46 2.40 -24.52
N ILE A 677 -29.70 3.01 -25.67
CA ILE A 677 -30.04 2.30 -26.91
C ILE A 677 -28.92 1.30 -27.27
N TYR A 678 -27.66 1.73 -27.20
CA TYR A 678 -26.52 0.87 -27.51
C TYR A 678 -26.44 -0.33 -26.57
N ALA A 679 -26.47 -0.08 -25.26
CA ALA A 679 -26.42 -1.12 -24.24
C ALA A 679 -27.59 -2.09 -24.36
N GLU A 680 -28.81 -1.61 -24.63
CA GLU A 680 -30.00 -2.47 -24.80
C GLU A 680 -29.86 -3.44 -25.99
N VAL A 681 -29.42 -2.94 -27.15
CA VAL A 681 -29.27 -3.76 -28.36
C VAL A 681 -28.12 -4.76 -28.20
N ARG A 682 -26.95 -4.29 -27.75
CA ARG A 682 -25.73 -5.10 -27.70
C ARG A 682 -25.74 -6.11 -26.54
N SER A 683 -26.34 -5.76 -25.40
CA SER A 683 -26.46 -6.71 -24.28
C SER A 683 -27.30 -7.94 -24.61
N GLN A 684 -28.40 -7.77 -25.37
CA GLN A 684 -29.22 -8.90 -25.82
C GLN A 684 -28.48 -9.82 -26.79
N TYR A 685 -27.65 -9.26 -27.66
CA TYR A 685 -26.77 -10.02 -28.55
C TYR A 685 -25.75 -10.85 -27.77
N LEU A 686 -25.06 -10.24 -26.80
CA LEU A 686 -24.09 -10.94 -25.95
C LEU A 686 -24.77 -12.07 -25.16
N LEU A 687 -25.91 -11.79 -24.54
CA LEU A 687 -26.66 -12.77 -23.75
C LEU A 687 -27.14 -13.95 -24.60
N SER A 688 -27.74 -13.69 -25.76
CA SER A 688 -28.27 -14.74 -26.66
C SER A 688 -27.16 -15.62 -27.23
N THR A 689 -26.00 -15.03 -27.50
CA THR A 689 -24.81 -15.73 -28.02
C THR A 689 -24.18 -16.66 -26.97
N LEU A 690 -24.17 -16.23 -25.70
CA LEU A 690 -23.52 -16.96 -24.60
C LEU A 690 -24.43 -18.02 -23.92
N GLY A 691 -25.75 -17.90 -24.05
CA GLY A 691 -26.72 -18.73 -23.31
C GLY A 691 -26.58 -20.25 -23.50
N ASN A 692 -26.20 -20.71 -24.71
CA ASN A 692 -25.98 -22.14 -24.97
C ASN A 692 -24.78 -22.69 -24.20
N LEU A 693 -23.70 -21.92 -24.10
CA LEU A 693 -22.49 -22.31 -23.36
C LEU A 693 -22.71 -22.26 -21.84
N ALA A 694 -23.49 -21.29 -21.37
CA ALA A 694 -23.94 -21.24 -19.97
C ALA A 694 -24.69 -22.53 -19.57
N THR A 695 -25.63 -22.97 -20.42
CA THR A 695 -26.39 -24.21 -20.21
C THR A 695 -25.54 -25.47 -20.36
N ALA A 696 -24.60 -25.49 -21.32
CA ALA A 696 -23.67 -26.60 -21.47
C ALA A 696 -22.75 -26.77 -20.24
N SER A 697 -22.32 -25.65 -19.63
CA SER A 697 -21.48 -25.66 -18.43
C SER A 697 -22.19 -26.32 -17.24
N THR A 698 -23.49 -26.05 -17.04
CA THR A 698 -24.26 -26.69 -15.94
C THR A 698 -24.58 -28.16 -16.24
N ASN A 699 -24.86 -28.51 -17.49
CA ASN A 699 -25.15 -29.90 -17.87
C ASN A 699 -23.93 -30.81 -17.79
N THR A 700 -22.75 -30.32 -18.19
CA THR A 700 -21.50 -31.09 -18.17
C THR A 700 -20.96 -31.34 -16.76
N ALA A 701 -21.43 -30.61 -15.74
CA ALA A 701 -21.12 -30.92 -14.35
C ALA A 701 -21.75 -32.24 -13.87
N LYS A 702 -22.89 -32.64 -14.45
CA LYS A 702 -23.58 -33.89 -14.09
C LYS A 702 -22.85 -35.09 -14.70
N LYS A 703 -22.05 -35.78 -13.89
CA LYS A 703 -21.28 -36.97 -14.30
C LYS A 703 -22.19 -38.16 -14.62
N LYS A 704 -21.76 -39.01 -15.57
CA LYS A 704 -22.41 -40.30 -15.86
C LYS A 704 -22.34 -41.28 -14.68
N THR A 705 -21.27 -41.21 -13.90
CA THR A 705 -21.07 -41.98 -12.67
C THR A 705 -20.96 -41.01 -11.50
N PRO A 706 -21.94 -40.94 -10.58
CA PRO A 706 -21.95 -39.94 -9.50
C PRO A 706 -20.73 -40.02 -8.57
N GLU A 707 -20.18 -41.22 -8.37
CA GLU A 707 -19.05 -41.49 -7.47
C GLU A 707 -17.67 -41.18 -8.07
N ALA A 708 -17.58 -40.92 -9.38
CA ALA A 708 -16.29 -40.65 -10.02
C ALA A 708 -15.75 -39.28 -9.61
N VAL A 709 -14.46 -39.18 -9.30
CA VAL A 709 -13.79 -37.90 -9.00
C VAL A 709 -13.74 -37.04 -10.27
N TYR A 710 -14.01 -35.74 -10.12
CA TYR A 710 -13.92 -34.78 -11.22
C TYR A 710 -12.53 -34.74 -11.85
N ARG A 711 -12.45 -34.61 -13.18
CA ARG A 711 -11.20 -34.46 -13.93
C ARG A 711 -11.17 -33.11 -14.63
N ALA A 712 -10.02 -32.43 -14.56
CA ALA A 712 -9.80 -31.14 -15.21
C ALA A 712 -10.17 -31.18 -16.70
N GLY A 713 -10.76 -30.09 -17.20
CA GLY A 713 -11.13 -29.91 -18.60
C GLY A 713 -12.40 -30.65 -19.05
N THR A 714 -13.12 -31.33 -18.15
CA THR A 714 -14.35 -32.06 -18.52
C THR A 714 -15.61 -31.19 -18.50
N ASN A 715 -15.57 -30.02 -17.84
CA ASN A 715 -16.67 -29.07 -17.77
C ASN A 715 -16.58 -27.97 -18.86
N GLY A 716 -17.75 -27.51 -19.35
CA GLY A 716 -17.85 -26.47 -20.38
C GLY A 716 -17.49 -25.04 -19.96
N MET A 717 -17.23 -24.78 -18.67
CA MET A 717 -16.99 -23.44 -18.14
C MET A 717 -15.76 -22.75 -18.76
N GLY A 718 -14.71 -23.51 -19.09
CA GLY A 718 -13.52 -22.96 -19.76
C GLY A 718 -13.86 -22.34 -21.12
N THR A 719 -14.60 -23.09 -21.94
CA THR A 719 -15.08 -22.62 -23.24
C THR A 719 -16.05 -21.44 -23.11
N TYR A 720 -16.91 -21.46 -22.10
CA TYR A 720 -17.81 -20.35 -21.81
C TYR A 720 -17.03 -19.07 -21.47
N ALA A 721 -16.03 -19.15 -20.58
CA ALA A 721 -15.18 -18.01 -20.24
C ALA A 721 -14.38 -17.48 -21.43
N GLN A 722 -13.80 -18.34 -22.26
CA GLN A 722 -13.07 -17.93 -23.47
C GLN A 722 -13.98 -17.21 -24.48
N ALA A 723 -15.21 -17.70 -24.67
CA ALA A 723 -16.20 -17.02 -25.50
C ALA A 723 -16.57 -15.64 -24.92
N MET A 724 -16.75 -15.55 -23.60
CA MET A 724 -17.00 -14.26 -22.93
C MET A 724 -15.83 -13.29 -23.12
N GLU A 725 -14.59 -13.74 -22.96
CA GLU A 725 -13.40 -12.91 -23.14
C GLU A 725 -13.36 -12.29 -24.55
N GLY A 726 -13.46 -13.12 -25.60
CA GLY A 726 -13.40 -12.63 -26.97
C GLY A 726 -14.58 -11.73 -27.36
N LEU A 727 -15.79 -12.05 -26.90
CA LEU A 727 -16.97 -11.21 -27.15
C LEU A 727 -16.89 -9.87 -26.41
N PHE A 728 -16.42 -9.86 -25.16
CA PHE A 728 -16.31 -8.62 -24.41
C PHE A 728 -15.19 -7.72 -24.95
N LEU A 729 -14.07 -8.30 -25.39
CA LEU A 729 -12.99 -7.52 -26.02
C LEU A 729 -13.44 -6.92 -27.36
N SER A 730 -14.11 -7.69 -28.21
CA SER A 730 -14.66 -7.15 -29.48
C SER A 730 -15.74 -6.08 -29.24
N GLU A 731 -16.54 -6.22 -28.18
CA GLU A 731 -17.50 -5.20 -27.79
C GLU A 731 -16.82 -3.92 -27.26
N TYR A 732 -15.75 -4.06 -26.48
CA TYR A 732 -14.96 -2.93 -26.02
C TYR A 732 -14.34 -2.16 -27.19
N ASP A 733 -13.82 -2.86 -28.21
CA ASP A 733 -13.28 -2.25 -29.42
C ASP A 733 -14.36 -1.44 -30.20
N ASN A 734 -15.59 -1.96 -30.28
CA ASN A 734 -16.73 -1.23 -30.86
C ASN A 734 -17.04 0.05 -30.06
N ILE A 735 -17.08 -0.05 -28.72
CA ILE A 735 -17.36 1.08 -27.82
C ILE A 735 -16.29 2.15 -27.95
N CYS A 736 -15.01 1.78 -27.92
CA CYS A 736 -13.89 2.71 -28.09
C CYS A 736 -13.94 3.47 -29.41
N SER A 737 -14.55 2.87 -30.44
CA SER A 737 -14.65 3.46 -31.77
C SER A 737 -15.87 4.37 -31.96
N ILE A 738 -16.91 4.24 -31.13
CA ILE A 738 -18.18 4.97 -31.24
C ILE A 738 -18.33 6.06 -30.17
N PHE A 739 -17.81 5.82 -28.97
CA PHE A 739 -18.01 6.66 -27.79
C PHE A 739 -16.73 7.40 -27.36
N MET A 740 -16.90 8.48 -26.60
CA MET A 740 -15.79 9.25 -26.04
C MET A 740 -15.20 8.52 -24.83
N ARG A 741 -13.92 8.78 -24.52
CA ARG A 741 -13.17 8.05 -23.49
C ARG A 741 -13.82 8.06 -22.10
N GLU A 742 -14.52 9.14 -21.76
CA GLU A 742 -15.27 9.28 -20.51
C GLU A 742 -16.47 8.32 -20.40
N ASP A 743 -17.04 7.90 -21.53
CA ASP A 743 -18.20 7.01 -21.58
C ASP A 743 -17.81 5.52 -21.71
N TRP A 744 -16.55 5.20 -22.00
CA TRP A 744 -16.12 3.82 -22.29
C TRP A 744 -16.46 2.85 -21.15
N GLY A 745 -16.10 3.20 -19.92
CA GLY A 745 -16.38 2.38 -18.73
C GLY A 745 -17.88 2.17 -18.50
N PRO A 746 -18.68 3.25 -18.32
CA PRO A 746 -20.12 3.14 -18.09
C PRO A 746 -20.88 2.37 -19.19
N VAL A 747 -20.59 2.64 -20.47
CA VAL A 747 -21.25 1.95 -21.60
C VAL A 747 -20.89 0.47 -21.61
N PHE A 748 -19.61 0.14 -21.39
CA PHE A 748 -19.14 -1.23 -21.38
C PHE A 748 -19.74 -2.03 -20.22
N GLN A 749 -19.76 -1.45 -19.01
CA GLN A 749 -20.41 -2.05 -17.85
C GLN A 749 -21.90 -2.32 -18.11
N ALA A 750 -22.64 -1.33 -18.60
CA ALA A 750 -24.07 -1.48 -18.90
C ALA A 750 -24.34 -2.57 -19.96
N THR A 751 -23.48 -2.64 -20.98
CA THR A 751 -23.61 -3.60 -22.09
C THR A 751 -23.32 -5.04 -21.65
N CYS A 752 -22.29 -5.25 -20.82
CA CYS A 752 -21.89 -6.57 -20.35
C CYS A 752 -22.72 -7.09 -19.17
N GLN A 753 -23.45 -6.21 -18.46
CA GLN A 753 -24.13 -6.54 -17.21
C GLN A 753 -25.10 -7.74 -17.32
N PRO A 754 -25.99 -7.86 -18.34
CA PRO A 754 -26.89 -9.00 -18.42
C PRO A 754 -26.18 -10.35 -18.59
N ALA A 755 -25.09 -10.38 -19.37
CA ALA A 755 -24.27 -11.58 -19.54
C ALA A 755 -23.51 -11.95 -18.25
N LEU A 756 -23.05 -10.96 -17.48
CA LEU A 756 -22.43 -11.17 -16.17
C LEU A 756 -23.42 -11.69 -15.12
N VAL A 757 -24.67 -11.23 -15.16
CA VAL A 757 -25.76 -11.75 -14.30
C VAL A 757 -26.02 -13.22 -14.62
N GLU A 758 -26.06 -13.59 -15.91
CA GLU A 758 -26.23 -14.96 -16.36
C GLU A 758 -25.05 -15.86 -15.96
N LEU A 759 -23.81 -15.39 -16.15
CA LEU A 759 -22.63 -16.06 -15.59
C LEU A 759 -22.78 -16.29 -14.08
N GLY A 760 -23.18 -15.28 -13.32
CA GLY A 760 -23.43 -15.41 -11.89
C GLY A 760 -24.49 -16.45 -11.55
N ARG A 761 -25.53 -16.61 -12.37
CA ARG A 761 -26.55 -17.68 -12.23
C ARG A 761 -25.94 -19.05 -12.49
N THR A 762 -25.22 -19.23 -13.59
CA THR A 762 -24.50 -20.47 -13.92
C THR A 762 -23.55 -20.89 -12.80
N LEU A 763 -22.74 -19.96 -12.28
CA LEU A 763 -21.82 -20.22 -11.17
C LEU A 763 -22.57 -20.62 -9.89
N ARG A 764 -23.72 -20.01 -9.57
CA ARG A 764 -24.54 -20.44 -8.41
C ARG A 764 -25.10 -21.85 -8.57
N GLU A 765 -25.55 -22.22 -9.76
CA GLU A 765 -26.04 -23.58 -10.05
C GLU A 765 -24.92 -24.62 -9.93
N LEU A 766 -23.75 -24.33 -10.51
CA LEU A 766 -22.55 -25.16 -10.36
C LEU A 766 -22.13 -25.28 -8.89
N ASN A 767 -22.17 -24.18 -8.13
CA ASN A 767 -21.85 -24.19 -6.70
C ASN A 767 -22.79 -25.10 -5.90
N SER A 768 -24.09 -25.08 -6.21
CA SER A 768 -25.08 -25.95 -5.57
C SER A 768 -24.79 -27.44 -5.86
N HIS A 769 -24.42 -27.76 -7.10
CA HIS A 769 -24.00 -29.10 -7.48
C HIS A 769 -22.75 -29.55 -6.73
N ILE A 770 -21.71 -28.70 -6.68
CA ILE A 770 -20.46 -28.99 -5.98
C ILE A 770 -20.70 -29.19 -4.47
N LYS A 771 -21.51 -28.35 -3.82
CA LYS A 771 -21.84 -28.49 -2.40
C LYS A 771 -22.52 -29.81 -2.07
N SER A 772 -23.37 -30.32 -2.97
CA SER A 772 -24.03 -31.62 -2.78
C SER A 772 -23.10 -32.82 -3.00
N HIS A 773 -21.96 -32.63 -3.68
CA HIS A 773 -21.00 -33.69 -4.03
C HIS A 773 -19.56 -33.29 -3.67
N ILE A 774 -19.36 -32.67 -2.51
CA ILE A 774 -18.09 -32.01 -2.15
C ILE A 774 -16.87 -32.95 -2.18
N THR A 775 -17.07 -34.23 -1.89
CA THR A 775 -15.99 -35.25 -1.84
C THR A 775 -15.45 -35.61 -3.22
N THR A 776 -16.23 -35.45 -4.29
CA THR A 776 -15.84 -35.81 -5.66
C THR A 776 -15.71 -34.60 -6.59
N ASP A 777 -16.48 -33.54 -6.36
CA ASP A 777 -16.60 -32.38 -7.25
C ASP A 777 -15.98 -31.08 -6.70
N CYS A 778 -15.31 -31.10 -5.55
CA CYS A 778 -14.54 -29.93 -5.07
C CYS A 778 -13.47 -29.45 -6.07
N PHE A 779 -12.89 -30.37 -6.86
CA PHE A 779 -11.93 -30.04 -7.91
C PHE A 779 -12.51 -29.15 -9.02
N LEU A 780 -13.80 -29.30 -9.32
CA LEU A 780 -14.50 -28.40 -10.25
C LEU A 780 -14.55 -26.98 -9.69
N ALA A 781 -14.67 -26.79 -8.37
CA ALA A 781 -14.58 -25.46 -7.77
C ALA A 781 -13.20 -24.83 -7.94
N TYR A 782 -12.12 -25.62 -7.80
CA TYR A 782 -10.76 -25.13 -8.01
C TYR A 782 -10.53 -24.68 -9.45
N GLU A 783 -10.98 -25.49 -10.42
CA GLU A 783 -10.87 -25.13 -11.84
C GLU A 783 -11.68 -23.88 -12.19
N ILE A 784 -12.92 -23.77 -11.69
CA ILE A 784 -13.75 -22.57 -11.91
C ILE A 784 -13.08 -21.32 -11.31
N VAL A 785 -12.47 -21.43 -10.12
CA VAL A 785 -11.73 -20.33 -9.52
C VAL A 785 -10.58 -19.88 -10.40
N GLU A 786 -9.84 -20.81 -11.00
CA GLU A 786 -8.77 -20.48 -11.95
C GLU A 786 -9.32 -19.81 -13.22
N ILE A 787 -10.31 -20.44 -13.87
CA ILE A 787 -10.90 -19.97 -15.13
C ILE A 787 -11.43 -18.54 -15.01
N ILE A 788 -12.25 -18.28 -13.99
CA ILE A 788 -12.89 -16.96 -13.81
C ILE A 788 -11.88 -15.91 -13.35
N SER A 789 -10.87 -16.29 -12.54
CA SER A 789 -9.80 -15.37 -12.16
C SER A 789 -8.93 -15.00 -13.38
N SER A 790 -8.65 -15.96 -14.26
CA SER A 790 -7.95 -15.72 -15.53
C SER A 790 -8.75 -14.78 -16.44
N LEU A 791 -10.05 -15.06 -16.63
CA LEU A 791 -10.95 -14.19 -17.39
C LEU A 791 -10.96 -12.76 -16.84
N SER A 792 -11.07 -12.60 -15.52
CA SER A 792 -11.05 -11.29 -14.86
C SER A 792 -9.75 -10.54 -15.10
N ASN A 793 -8.60 -11.21 -14.97
CA ASN A 793 -7.30 -10.58 -15.16
C ASN A 793 -7.07 -10.17 -16.62
N ASN A 794 -7.45 -11.03 -17.57
CA ASN A 794 -7.32 -10.74 -19.00
C ASN A 794 -8.17 -9.53 -19.40
N LEU A 795 -9.44 -9.50 -18.98
CA LEU A 795 -10.33 -8.37 -19.25
C LEU A 795 -9.88 -7.09 -18.56
N GLU A 796 -9.44 -7.14 -17.31
CA GLU A 796 -8.91 -5.97 -16.58
C GLU A 796 -7.69 -5.38 -17.29
N SER A 797 -6.75 -6.23 -17.74
CA SER A 797 -5.53 -5.77 -18.41
C SER A 797 -5.77 -4.99 -19.70
N ARG A 798 -6.89 -5.26 -20.38
CA ARG A 798 -7.26 -4.69 -21.68
C ARG A 798 -8.29 -3.56 -21.58
N THR A 799 -9.24 -3.68 -20.66
CA THR A 799 -10.41 -2.79 -20.58
C THR A 799 -10.40 -1.88 -19.36
N GLY A 800 -9.67 -2.27 -18.29
CA GLY A 800 -9.70 -1.59 -16.98
C GLY A 800 -10.99 -1.81 -16.17
N GLU A 801 -11.93 -2.62 -16.67
CA GLU A 801 -13.30 -2.71 -16.16
C GLU A 801 -13.69 -4.14 -15.75
N LEU A 802 -14.89 -4.30 -15.16
CA LEU A 802 -15.57 -5.58 -14.83
C LEU A 802 -14.95 -6.48 -13.75
N LYS A 803 -13.75 -6.17 -13.24
CA LYS A 803 -13.09 -6.96 -12.18
C LYS A 803 -13.98 -7.17 -10.95
N SER A 804 -14.65 -6.12 -10.49
CA SER A 804 -15.54 -6.16 -9.32
C SER A 804 -16.75 -7.09 -9.54
N SER A 805 -17.37 -7.01 -10.71
CA SER A 805 -18.53 -7.83 -11.09
C SER A 805 -18.16 -9.32 -11.20
N LEU A 806 -17.01 -9.64 -11.82
CA LEU A 806 -16.51 -11.01 -11.93
C LEU A 806 -16.10 -11.58 -10.57
N ALA A 807 -15.43 -10.78 -9.73
CA ALA A 807 -15.10 -11.17 -8.36
C ALA A 807 -16.36 -11.45 -7.51
N ALA A 808 -17.40 -10.61 -7.65
CA ALA A 808 -18.67 -10.82 -6.98
C ALA A 808 -19.38 -12.11 -7.42
N ALA A 809 -19.37 -12.41 -8.73
CA ALA A 809 -19.92 -13.64 -9.28
C ALA A 809 -19.16 -14.90 -8.82
N LEU A 810 -17.82 -14.81 -8.70
CA LEU A 810 -16.97 -15.94 -8.30
C LEU A 810 -17.02 -16.23 -6.79
N LYS A 811 -17.29 -15.22 -5.96
CA LYS A 811 -17.22 -15.31 -4.49
C LYS A 811 -17.90 -16.56 -3.90
N PRO A 812 -19.14 -16.94 -4.26
CA PRO A 812 -19.79 -18.11 -3.66
C PRO A 812 -19.08 -19.44 -3.91
N ILE A 813 -18.47 -19.62 -5.09
CA ILE A 813 -17.70 -20.83 -5.42
C ILE A 813 -16.35 -20.80 -4.69
N ARG A 814 -15.69 -19.64 -4.64
CA ARG A 814 -14.42 -19.49 -3.92
C ARG A 814 -14.58 -19.84 -2.44
N GLU A 815 -15.69 -19.46 -1.80
CA GLU A 815 -15.97 -19.85 -0.41
C GLU A 815 -16.23 -21.36 -0.25
N THR A 816 -16.94 -22.00 -1.19
CA THR A 816 -17.09 -23.47 -1.20
C THR A 816 -15.75 -24.18 -1.41
N ALA A 817 -14.89 -23.64 -2.28
CA ALA A 817 -13.56 -24.17 -2.50
C ALA A 817 -12.71 -24.10 -1.21
N LYS A 818 -12.82 -23.02 -0.45
CA LYS A 818 -12.17 -22.89 0.86
C LYS A 818 -12.69 -23.91 1.87
N SER A 819 -14.02 -23.99 2.04
CA SER A 819 -14.62 -24.91 3.03
C SER A 819 -14.33 -26.37 2.70
N SER A 820 -14.23 -26.71 1.40
CA SER A 820 -13.95 -28.08 0.94
C SER A 820 -12.67 -28.67 1.55
N LEU A 821 -11.64 -27.87 1.79
CA LEU A 821 -10.37 -28.36 2.35
C LEU A 821 -10.54 -28.86 3.79
N VAL A 822 -11.38 -28.19 4.58
CA VAL A 822 -11.78 -28.60 5.94
C VAL A 822 -12.68 -29.84 5.86
N ASP A 823 -13.69 -29.81 4.99
CA ASP A 823 -14.66 -30.89 4.85
C ASP A 823 -13.97 -32.21 4.46
N LEU A 824 -12.97 -32.16 3.56
CA LEU A 824 -12.18 -33.33 3.15
C LEU A 824 -11.29 -33.89 4.28
N LEU A 825 -10.76 -33.01 5.14
CA LEU A 825 -9.97 -33.44 6.30
C LEU A 825 -10.86 -34.14 7.34
N GLU A 826 -12.03 -33.57 7.64
CA GLU A 826 -13.02 -34.17 8.55
C GLU A 826 -13.63 -35.46 7.97
N GLU A 827 -13.85 -35.53 6.66
CA GLU A 827 -14.25 -36.76 5.97
C GLU A 827 -13.25 -37.90 6.24
N THR A 828 -11.96 -37.60 6.16
CA THR A 828 -10.89 -38.58 6.39
C THR A 828 -10.98 -39.15 7.80
N LYS A 829 -11.19 -38.29 8.82
CA LYS A 829 -11.41 -38.73 10.20
C LYS A 829 -12.66 -39.58 10.33
N ARG A 830 -13.76 -39.17 9.69
CA ARG A 830 -15.04 -39.87 9.74
C ARG A 830 -14.95 -41.27 9.13
N GLN A 831 -14.29 -41.40 7.99
CA GLN A 831 -14.07 -42.69 7.31
C GLN A 831 -13.23 -43.64 8.17
N VAL A 832 -12.15 -43.16 8.80
CA VAL A 832 -11.34 -43.97 9.72
C VAL A 832 -12.16 -44.42 10.93
N ASN A 833 -12.91 -43.51 11.54
CA ASN A 833 -13.73 -43.81 12.73
C ASN A 833 -14.89 -44.78 12.42
N GLY A 834 -15.38 -44.78 11.18
CA GLY A 834 -16.42 -45.69 10.70
C GLY A 834 -15.96 -47.14 10.47
N LEU A 835 -14.64 -47.42 10.48
CA LEU A 835 -14.12 -48.78 10.30
C LEU A 835 -14.61 -49.70 11.43
N GLN A 836 -15.30 -50.79 11.09
CA GLN A 836 -15.84 -51.75 12.08
C GLN A 836 -14.82 -52.81 12.50
N SER A 837 -13.89 -53.17 11.62
CA SER A 837 -12.84 -54.16 11.89
C SER A 837 -11.53 -53.77 11.18
N LEU A 838 -10.41 -54.29 11.69
CA LEU A 838 -9.09 -54.17 11.08
C LEU A 838 -8.47 -55.57 10.93
N PRO A 839 -7.58 -55.79 9.95
CA PRO A 839 -6.90 -57.06 9.76
C PRO A 839 -6.10 -57.48 10.99
N ALA A 840 -6.31 -58.72 11.46
CA ALA A 840 -5.68 -59.24 12.67
C ALA A 840 -4.18 -59.54 12.51
N ASP A 841 -3.70 -59.59 11.27
CA ASP A 841 -2.31 -59.84 10.85
C ASP A 841 -1.51 -58.54 10.61
N GLY A 842 -2.15 -57.37 10.73
CA GLY A 842 -1.53 -56.07 10.51
C GLY A 842 -1.52 -55.58 9.06
N ALA A 843 -2.29 -56.18 8.15
CA ALA A 843 -2.39 -55.71 6.77
C ALA A 843 -2.92 -54.24 6.67
N PRO A 844 -2.44 -53.44 5.70
CA PRO A 844 -2.84 -52.03 5.55
C PRO A 844 -4.29 -51.87 5.06
N THR A 845 -4.87 -50.69 5.25
CA THR A 845 -6.21 -50.37 4.73
C THR A 845 -6.14 -49.62 3.40
N GLN A 846 -7.17 -49.75 2.55
CA GLN A 846 -7.27 -48.98 1.31
C GLN A 846 -7.43 -47.47 1.54
N LEU A 847 -7.83 -47.06 2.75
CA LEU A 847 -8.11 -45.67 3.10
C LEU A 847 -6.86 -44.79 3.05
N ALA A 848 -5.68 -45.36 3.35
CA ALA A 848 -4.41 -44.66 3.18
C ALA A 848 -4.14 -44.36 1.70
N SER A 849 -4.29 -45.35 0.83
CA SER A 849 -4.11 -45.16 -0.62
C SER A 849 -5.14 -44.21 -1.22
N GLN A 850 -6.41 -44.28 -0.80
CA GLN A 850 -7.47 -43.35 -1.27
C GLN A 850 -7.19 -41.90 -0.86
N THR A 851 -6.73 -41.68 0.37
CA THR A 851 -6.36 -40.35 0.87
C THR A 851 -5.19 -39.77 0.07
N MET A 852 -4.16 -40.59 -0.19
CA MET A 852 -3.01 -40.18 -0.98
C MET A 852 -3.35 -39.91 -2.44
N GLN A 853 -4.19 -40.74 -3.09
CA GLN A 853 -4.69 -40.49 -4.44
C GLN A 853 -5.39 -39.13 -4.54
N ARG A 854 -6.21 -38.77 -3.54
CA ARG A 854 -6.86 -37.46 -3.49
C ARG A 854 -5.85 -36.30 -3.40
N LEU A 855 -4.84 -36.42 -2.54
CA LEU A 855 -3.78 -35.41 -2.44
C LEU A 855 -2.98 -35.29 -3.73
N GLN A 856 -2.72 -36.41 -4.42
CA GLN A 856 -2.07 -36.40 -5.74
C GLN A 856 -2.94 -35.67 -6.78
N SER A 857 -4.25 -35.94 -6.84
CA SER A 857 -5.16 -35.23 -7.74
C SER A 857 -5.24 -33.73 -7.44
N MET A 858 -5.05 -33.31 -6.19
CA MET A 858 -4.99 -31.88 -5.85
C MET A 858 -3.77 -31.17 -6.45
N VAL A 859 -2.66 -31.88 -6.72
CA VAL A 859 -1.47 -31.30 -7.35
C VAL A 859 -1.78 -30.80 -8.77
N ASP A 860 -2.69 -31.45 -9.49
CA ASP A 860 -3.14 -31.00 -10.82
C ASP A 860 -3.84 -29.63 -10.77
N PHE A 861 -4.30 -29.20 -9.58
CA PHE A 861 -4.96 -27.93 -9.32
C PHE A 861 -4.12 -27.01 -8.41
N LEU A 862 -2.79 -27.18 -8.40
CA LEU A 862 -1.91 -26.48 -7.46
C LEU A 862 -2.01 -24.96 -7.56
N ARG A 863 -2.19 -24.40 -8.76
CA ARG A 863 -2.32 -22.95 -8.97
C ARG A 863 -3.57 -22.35 -8.31
N PRO A 864 -4.81 -22.81 -8.59
CA PRO A 864 -5.98 -22.32 -7.89
C PRO A 864 -5.97 -22.64 -6.40
N ILE A 865 -5.48 -23.83 -6.01
CA ILE A 865 -5.37 -24.20 -4.59
C ILE A 865 -4.40 -23.26 -3.87
N SER A 866 -3.25 -22.91 -4.45
CA SER A 866 -2.31 -21.95 -3.86
C SER A 866 -2.97 -20.60 -3.60
N SER A 867 -3.77 -20.10 -4.56
CA SER A 867 -4.53 -18.87 -4.37
C SER A 867 -5.58 -18.97 -3.25
N ILE A 868 -6.22 -20.14 -3.11
CA ILE A 868 -7.17 -20.41 -2.04
C ILE A 868 -6.46 -20.49 -0.68
N MET A 869 -5.32 -21.19 -0.62
CA MET A 869 -4.49 -21.39 0.56
C MET A 869 -3.98 -20.06 1.11
N ILE A 870 -3.49 -19.17 0.25
CA ILE A 870 -3.12 -17.80 0.65
C ILE A 870 -4.30 -17.06 1.28
N SER A 871 -5.53 -17.26 0.78
CA SER A 871 -6.72 -16.62 1.33
C SER A 871 -7.21 -17.23 2.64
N ILE A 872 -6.91 -18.49 2.92
CA ILE A 872 -7.27 -19.17 4.18
C ILE A 872 -6.23 -18.86 5.27
N GLY A 873 -4.97 -18.69 4.87
CA GLY A 873 -3.84 -18.59 5.79
C GLY A 873 -3.37 -19.98 6.25
N ASP A 874 -2.12 -20.05 6.69
CA ASP A 874 -1.54 -21.30 7.18
C ASP A 874 -2.28 -21.81 8.43
N GLY A 875 -2.62 -23.10 8.42
CA GLY A 875 -3.40 -23.74 9.49
C GLY A 875 -4.88 -23.36 9.53
N GLY A 876 -5.39 -22.52 8.63
CA GLY A 876 -6.80 -22.10 8.60
C GLY A 876 -7.81 -23.22 8.25
N TRP A 877 -7.32 -24.42 7.92
CA TRP A 877 -8.13 -25.63 7.75
C TRP A 877 -8.32 -26.46 9.04
N LYS A 878 -7.66 -26.09 10.15
CA LYS A 878 -7.80 -26.80 11.43
C LYS A 878 -9.02 -26.28 12.18
N THR A 879 -10.03 -27.14 12.37
CA THR A 879 -11.20 -26.83 13.20
C THR A 879 -10.77 -26.57 14.65
N ALA A 880 -11.22 -25.45 15.24
CA ALA A 880 -10.92 -25.03 16.61
C ALA A 880 -11.55 -25.97 17.67
N ALA A 881 -11.04 -27.19 17.80
CA ALA A 881 -11.30 -28.08 18.94
C ALA A 881 -10.37 -29.31 18.86
N THR A 882 -9.25 -29.28 19.60
CA THR A 882 -8.59 -30.43 20.28
C THR A 882 -7.24 -30.05 20.93
N SER A 883 -7.10 -28.84 21.48
CA SER A 883 -6.00 -28.54 22.41
C SER A 883 -6.35 -29.01 23.82
N LYS A 884 -6.08 -30.29 24.14
CA LYS A 884 -5.98 -30.75 25.53
C LYS A 884 -4.50 -30.83 25.93
N GLY A 885 -4.08 -29.89 26.77
CA GLY A 885 -2.94 -30.05 27.69
C GLY A 885 -1.79 -29.06 27.51
N GLY A 886 -1.87 -27.89 28.15
CA GLY A 886 -0.75 -26.95 28.33
C GLY A 886 -1.24 -25.51 28.41
N ALA A 887 -1.35 -24.96 29.62
CA ALA A 887 -1.86 -23.63 29.89
C ALA A 887 -0.91 -22.52 29.38
N THR A 888 -1.43 -21.62 28.53
CA THR A 888 -1.40 -20.15 28.68
C THR A 888 -2.30 -19.56 27.59
N ASP A 889 -3.20 -18.66 27.99
CA ASP A 889 -4.18 -17.98 27.15
C ASP A 889 -3.55 -17.39 25.87
N THR A 890 -3.98 -17.92 24.72
CA THR A 890 -3.91 -17.21 23.45
C THR A 890 -5.28 -17.34 22.79
N ILE A 891 -6.01 -16.22 22.78
CA ILE A 891 -7.07 -15.97 21.82
C ILE A 891 -6.46 -16.25 20.43
N SER A 892 -7.11 -17.06 19.62
CA SER A 892 -6.69 -17.38 18.25
C SER A 892 -6.66 -16.11 17.40
N SER A 893 -5.55 -15.38 17.48
CA SER A 893 -5.20 -14.32 16.56
C SER A 893 -4.93 -14.99 15.22
N LEU A 894 -5.77 -14.69 14.21
CA LEU A 894 -5.45 -14.89 12.80
C LEU A 894 -3.99 -14.48 12.56
N PRO A 895 -3.07 -15.41 12.26
CA PRO A 895 -1.70 -15.02 11.96
C PRO A 895 -1.72 -14.31 10.61
N SER A 896 -1.21 -13.07 10.64
CA SER A 896 -0.57 -12.34 9.56
C SER A 896 -0.71 -12.94 8.16
N PHE A 897 -1.41 -12.20 7.28
CA PHE A 897 -1.05 -12.18 5.87
C PHE A 897 0.41 -11.69 5.76
N ASP A 898 1.35 -12.63 5.83
CA ASP A 898 2.74 -12.36 5.52
C ASP A 898 2.84 -11.97 4.06
N VAL A 899 3.49 -10.83 3.82
CA VAL A 899 3.86 -10.34 2.51
C VAL A 899 4.85 -11.35 1.91
N GLY A 900 4.34 -12.31 1.13
CA GLY A 900 5.13 -13.31 0.43
C GLY A 900 4.84 -14.78 0.75
N ALA A 901 3.72 -15.12 1.41
CA ALA A 901 3.39 -16.53 1.66
C ALA A 901 3.25 -17.33 0.35
N ASP A 902 4.14 -18.30 0.13
CA ASP A 902 4.06 -19.21 -1.00
C ASP A 902 2.85 -20.13 -0.80
N GLY A 903 1.83 -19.98 -1.64
CA GLY A 903 0.63 -20.82 -1.56
C GLY A 903 0.91 -22.31 -1.75
N GLN A 904 2.03 -22.68 -2.38
CA GLN A 904 2.48 -24.06 -2.47
C GLN A 904 3.02 -24.57 -1.13
N GLU A 905 3.69 -23.72 -0.36
CA GLU A 905 4.19 -24.06 0.97
C GLU A 905 3.04 -24.28 1.96
N ILE A 906 2.03 -23.39 1.93
CA ILE A 906 0.81 -23.56 2.72
C ILE A 906 0.09 -24.86 2.33
N PHE A 907 0.00 -25.18 1.03
CA PHE A 907 -0.55 -26.45 0.58
C PHE A 907 0.27 -27.66 1.05
N ALA A 908 1.60 -27.55 1.10
CA ALA A 908 2.45 -28.60 1.66
C ALA A 908 2.16 -28.85 3.15
N HIS A 909 1.87 -27.80 3.94
CA HIS A 909 1.41 -27.96 5.32
C HIS A 909 0.07 -28.69 5.40
N TYR A 910 -0.90 -28.33 4.55
CA TYR A 910 -2.19 -29.03 4.47
C TYR A 910 -2.02 -30.52 4.18
N CYS A 911 -1.14 -30.88 3.23
CA CYS A 911 -0.82 -32.27 2.93
C CYS A 911 -0.22 -32.98 4.15
N ALA A 912 0.74 -32.37 4.85
CA ALA A 912 1.36 -32.93 6.04
C ALA A 912 0.35 -33.15 7.17
N ASP A 913 -0.52 -32.16 7.44
CA ASP A 913 -1.58 -32.25 8.44
C ASP A 913 -2.62 -33.33 8.10
N THR A 914 -2.93 -33.50 6.81
CA THR A 914 -3.85 -34.56 6.33
C THR A 914 -3.25 -35.94 6.60
N ILE A 915 -1.97 -36.13 6.30
CA ILE A 915 -1.23 -37.38 6.55
C ILE A 915 -1.16 -37.67 8.05
N GLU A 916 -0.83 -36.67 8.87
CA GLU A 916 -0.77 -36.80 10.32
C GLU A 916 -2.13 -37.13 10.93
N THR A 917 -3.19 -36.48 10.44
CA THR A 917 -4.59 -36.74 10.86
C THR A 917 -5.01 -38.16 10.52
N LEU A 918 -4.68 -38.64 9.32
CA LEU A 918 -4.97 -40.01 8.89
C LEU A 918 -4.25 -41.03 9.80
N LEU A 919 -2.93 -40.89 9.99
CA LEU A 919 -2.13 -41.82 10.79
C LEU A 919 -2.51 -41.81 12.27
N SER A 920 -2.81 -40.62 12.82
CA SER A 920 -3.30 -40.48 14.20
C SER A 920 -4.64 -41.15 14.41
N SER A 921 -5.57 -40.96 13.47
CA SER A 921 -6.89 -41.56 13.53
C SER A 921 -6.80 -43.09 13.38
N LEU A 922 -5.91 -43.58 12.51
CA LEU A 922 -5.67 -45.01 12.32
C LEU A 922 -5.04 -45.65 13.57
N ASP A 923 -4.08 -44.99 14.23
CA ASP A 923 -3.50 -45.46 15.51
C ASP A 923 -4.56 -45.53 16.61
N ALA A 924 -5.38 -44.47 16.76
CA ALA A 924 -6.46 -44.45 17.74
C ALA A 924 -7.47 -45.56 17.49
N ARG A 925 -7.89 -45.77 16.24
CA ARG A 925 -8.84 -46.82 15.88
C ARG A 925 -8.24 -48.21 16.02
N ALA A 926 -6.96 -48.40 15.66
CA ALA A 926 -6.23 -49.65 15.83
C ALA A 926 -6.12 -50.07 17.30
N ARG A 927 -5.87 -49.12 18.22
CA ARG A 927 -5.84 -49.40 19.67
C ARG A 927 -7.15 -49.95 20.20
N VAL A 928 -8.28 -49.45 19.68
CA VAL A 928 -9.62 -49.89 20.06
C VAL A 928 -9.92 -51.27 19.47
N LEU A 929 -9.76 -51.45 18.16
CA LEU A 929 -10.20 -52.66 17.46
C LEU A 929 -9.24 -53.85 17.62
N LEU A 930 -7.93 -53.62 17.77
CA LEU A 930 -6.93 -54.67 17.94
C LEU A 930 -6.62 -54.98 19.42
N GLN A 931 -7.49 -54.54 20.33
CA GLN A 931 -7.41 -54.87 21.77
C GLN A 931 -6.03 -54.58 22.39
N GLN A 932 -5.40 -53.44 22.03
CA GLN A 932 -4.08 -53.03 22.54
C GLN A 932 -2.92 -54.01 22.27
N LYS A 933 -3.05 -54.93 21.31
CA LYS A 933 -1.95 -55.81 20.87
C LYS A 933 -0.86 -54.99 20.16
N LYS A 934 0.08 -54.44 20.94
CA LYS A 934 1.11 -53.48 20.50
C LYS A 934 1.88 -53.93 19.24
N ALA A 935 2.27 -55.21 19.16
CA ALA A 935 3.01 -55.74 18.01
C ALA A 935 2.21 -55.69 16.70
N VAL A 936 0.91 -56.03 16.73
CA VAL A 936 0.04 -55.98 15.54
C VAL A 936 -0.22 -54.53 15.13
N ILE A 937 -0.43 -53.65 16.10
CA ILE A 937 -0.60 -52.19 15.85
C ILE A 937 0.68 -51.61 15.24
N GLY A 938 1.86 -52.03 15.71
CA GLY A 938 3.15 -51.64 15.15
C GLY A 938 3.29 -52.03 13.68
N VAL A 939 3.00 -53.29 13.32
CA VAL A 939 3.03 -53.74 11.92
C VAL A 939 2.02 -52.98 11.06
N PHE A 940 0.79 -52.83 11.55
CA PHE A 940 -0.27 -52.13 10.85
C PHE A 940 0.11 -50.68 10.49
N LEU A 941 0.64 -49.93 11.45
CA LEU A 941 1.08 -48.56 11.22
C LEU A 941 2.28 -48.49 10.28
N ALA A 942 3.27 -49.40 10.43
CA ALA A 942 4.44 -49.43 9.57
C ALA A 942 4.09 -49.69 8.09
N ASN A 943 3.13 -50.58 7.82
CA ASN A 943 2.63 -50.83 6.46
C ASN A 943 1.98 -49.57 5.85
N ASN A 944 1.10 -48.90 6.60
CA ASN A 944 0.44 -47.68 6.11
C ASN A 944 1.44 -46.53 5.88
N VAL A 945 2.42 -46.35 6.77
CA VAL A 945 3.49 -45.34 6.59
C VAL A 945 4.32 -45.62 5.33
N THR A 946 4.68 -46.87 5.08
CA THR A 946 5.47 -47.28 3.90
C THR A 946 4.70 -47.04 2.60
N ILE A 947 3.39 -47.35 2.58
CA ILE A 947 2.53 -47.08 1.41
C ILE A 947 2.43 -45.57 1.15
N ILE A 948 2.23 -44.76 2.19
CA ILE A 948 2.16 -43.30 2.07
C ILE A 948 3.47 -42.75 1.50
N GLU A 949 4.61 -43.18 2.04
CA GLU A 949 5.94 -42.77 1.57
C GLU A 949 6.17 -43.15 0.10
N ARG A 950 5.82 -44.39 -0.29
CA ARG A 950 5.92 -44.86 -1.68
C ARG A 950 5.10 -43.96 -2.62
N MET A 951 3.86 -43.67 -2.26
CA MET A 951 2.96 -42.83 -3.06
C MET A 951 3.40 -41.36 -3.13
N ILE A 952 4.07 -40.83 -2.09
CA ILE A 952 4.67 -39.49 -2.15
C ILE A 952 5.81 -39.49 -3.17
N ASN A 953 6.73 -40.45 -3.06
CA ASN A 953 7.92 -40.53 -3.92
C ASN A 953 7.61 -40.79 -5.39
N GLU A 954 6.51 -41.50 -5.69
CA GLU A 954 6.08 -41.82 -7.06
C GLU A 954 5.25 -40.70 -7.73
N SER A 955 5.00 -39.58 -7.05
CA SER A 955 4.12 -38.51 -7.54
C SER A 955 4.72 -37.11 -7.43
N GLY A 956 4.04 -36.12 -8.01
CA GLY A 956 4.42 -34.70 -7.90
C GLY A 956 4.49 -34.18 -6.45
N LEU A 957 3.88 -34.89 -5.49
CA LEU A 957 3.95 -34.57 -4.05
C LEU A 957 5.37 -34.61 -3.50
N ALA A 958 6.28 -35.40 -4.09
CA ALA A 958 7.67 -35.48 -3.66
C ALA A 958 8.34 -34.10 -3.62
N THR A 959 8.11 -33.28 -4.65
CA THR A 959 8.70 -31.93 -4.76
C THR A 959 8.19 -30.98 -3.67
N LEU A 960 6.95 -31.14 -3.23
CA LEU A 960 6.31 -30.30 -2.22
C LEU A 960 6.64 -30.74 -0.79
N LEU A 961 6.82 -32.05 -0.56
CA LEU A 961 6.95 -32.63 0.78
C LEU A 961 8.38 -33.04 1.17
N GLN A 962 9.37 -32.88 0.28
CA GLN A 962 10.75 -33.37 0.50
C GLN A 962 11.36 -32.88 1.81
N SER A 963 11.17 -31.60 2.18
CA SER A 963 11.68 -31.01 3.42
C SER A 963 10.91 -31.44 4.67
N ARG A 964 9.75 -32.10 4.51
CA ARG A 964 8.77 -32.39 5.57
C ARG A 964 8.52 -33.89 5.78
N LEU A 965 9.27 -34.76 5.08
CA LEU A 965 9.24 -36.21 5.28
C LEU A 965 9.59 -36.65 6.71
N GLN A 966 10.17 -35.76 7.52
CA GLN A 966 10.41 -36.00 8.96
C GLN A 966 9.15 -36.40 9.73
N VAL A 967 7.95 -35.95 9.30
CA VAL A 967 6.68 -36.37 9.91
C VAL A 967 6.50 -37.89 9.82
N LEU A 968 6.81 -38.49 8.67
CA LEU A 968 6.73 -39.95 8.48
C LEU A 968 7.77 -40.70 9.30
N GLU A 969 8.94 -40.11 9.51
CA GLU A 969 9.99 -40.70 10.35
C GLU A 969 9.56 -40.84 11.81
N VAL A 970 8.80 -39.88 12.34
CA VAL A 970 8.21 -39.97 13.69
C VAL A 970 7.27 -41.17 13.79
N TRP A 971 6.40 -41.36 12.79
CA TRP A 971 5.47 -42.48 12.74
C TRP A 971 6.18 -43.83 12.54
N ARG A 972 7.24 -43.86 11.72
CA ARG A 972 8.10 -45.03 11.54
C ARG A 972 8.71 -45.46 12.87
N LYS A 973 9.36 -44.53 13.59
CA LYS A 973 9.93 -44.81 14.93
C LYS A 973 8.87 -45.26 15.93
N LYS A 974 7.69 -44.63 15.92
CA LYS A 974 6.56 -45.03 16.79
C LYS A 974 6.09 -46.46 16.48
N SER A 975 5.95 -46.82 15.21
CA SER A 975 5.56 -48.17 14.80
C SER A 975 6.60 -49.22 15.19
N ALA A 976 7.89 -48.93 14.97
CA ALA A 976 8.99 -49.78 15.40
C ALA A 976 9.02 -49.96 16.92
N ALA A 977 8.84 -48.87 17.69
CA ALA A 977 8.79 -48.93 19.15
C ALA A 977 7.63 -49.79 19.69
N LEU A 978 6.45 -49.70 19.06
CA LEU A 978 5.29 -50.53 19.42
C LEU A 978 5.55 -52.02 19.14
N TYR A 979 6.24 -52.31 18.04
CA TYR A 979 6.61 -53.67 17.68
C TYR A 979 7.69 -54.25 18.60
N THR A 980 8.76 -53.50 18.82
CA THR A 980 9.95 -53.90 19.59
C THR A 980 9.72 -53.98 21.10
N GLU A 981 8.59 -53.52 21.61
CA GLU A 981 8.23 -53.68 23.02
C GLU A 981 8.23 -55.16 23.45
N THR A 982 7.76 -56.08 22.61
CA THR A 982 7.81 -57.52 22.88
C THR A 982 9.24 -58.02 23.02
N CYS A 983 10.18 -57.43 22.26
CA CYS A 983 11.59 -57.74 22.38
C CYS A 983 12.18 -57.23 23.70
N LYS A 984 11.70 -56.09 24.22
CA LYS A 984 12.13 -55.60 25.53
C LYS A 984 11.71 -56.55 26.64
N GLU A 985 10.48 -57.06 26.62
CA GLU A 985 10.00 -58.06 27.58
C GLU A 985 10.89 -59.31 27.56
N ILE A 986 11.26 -59.79 26.37
CA ILE A 986 12.16 -60.94 26.20
C ILE A 986 13.59 -60.61 26.66
N SER A 987 14.08 -59.40 26.38
CA SER A 987 15.44 -58.97 26.71
C SER A 987 15.71 -58.92 28.21
N ILE A 988 14.67 -58.75 29.05
CA ILE A 988 14.80 -58.73 30.51
C ILE A 988 15.44 -60.03 31.03
N HIS A 989 15.15 -61.16 30.38
CA HIS A 989 15.74 -62.45 30.72
C HIS A 989 17.21 -62.59 30.32
N LEU A 990 17.78 -61.64 29.59
CA LEU A 990 19.19 -61.62 29.18
C LEU A 990 20.04 -60.62 29.99
N PHE A 991 19.43 -59.76 30.82
CA PHE A 991 20.20 -58.85 31.68
C PHE A 991 20.83 -59.60 32.86
N ASP A 992 22.15 -59.47 32.98
CA ASP A 992 22.90 -60.15 34.03
C ASP A 992 22.72 -59.47 35.40
N THR A 993 21.67 -59.85 36.12
CA THR A 993 21.38 -59.43 37.50
C THR A 993 22.07 -60.29 38.56
N VAL A 994 22.75 -61.37 38.16
CA VAL A 994 23.34 -62.38 39.06
C VAL A 994 24.82 -62.08 39.31
N HIS A 995 25.55 -61.65 38.28
CA HIS A 995 26.96 -61.29 38.38
C HIS A 995 27.18 -59.85 38.87
N THR A 996 26.26 -58.93 38.57
CA THR A 996 26.37 -57.49 38.88
C THR A 996 26.12 -57.14 40.36
N ASN A 997 25.52 -58.05 41.14
CA ASN A 997 25.16 -57.83 42.55
C ASN A 997 26.27 -58.25 43.55
N ARG A 998 27.49 -58.52 43.07
CA ARG A 998 28.66 -58.85 43.91
C ARG A 998 29.43 -57.58 44.27
N THR A 999 29.82 -57.43 45.54
CA THR A 999 30.45 -56.24 46.15
C THR A 999 31.80 -55.81 45.55
N ALA A 1000 32.40 -56.62 44.67
CA ALA A 1000 33.61 -56.26 43.93
C ALA A 1000 33.29 -56.14 42.42
N ARG A 1001 33.28 -54.90 41.92
CA ARG A 1001 33.20 -54.64 40.47
C ARG A 1001 34.55 -54.99 39.84
N PRO A 1002 34.62 -55.79 38.76
CA PRO A 1002 35.88 -55.96 38.04
C PRO A 1002 36.23 -54.66 37.32
N THR A 1003 37.50 -54.26 37.39
CA THR A 1003 38.06 -53.13 36.63
C THR A 1003 37.96 -53.42 35.13
N SER A 1004 37.41 -52.50 34.36
CA SER A 1004 37.27 -52.62 32.90
C SER A 1004 38.64 -52.71 32.24
N GLY A 1005 39.02 -53.88 31.73
CA GLY A 1005 40.24 -54.03 30.92
C GLY A 1005 40.94 -55.39 30.89
N GLN A 1006 40.54 -56.40 31.67
CA GLN A 1006 41.19 -57.72 31.63
C GLN A 1006 40.33 -58.79 30.94
N GLY A 1007 40.99 -59.63 30.13
CA GLY A 1007 40.43 -60.47 29.08
C GLY A 1007 39.35 -61.49 29.47
N MET A 1008 38.71 -62.06 28.45
CA MET A 1008 37.59 -63.00 28.51
C MET A 1008 37.71 -64.00 29.66
N VAL A 1009 36.94 -63.77 30.72
CA VAL A 1009 36.72 -64.75 31.78
C VAL A 1009 35.88 -65.89 31.18
N SER A 1010 36.47 -67.08 31.04
CA SER A 1010 35.80 -68.27 30.47
C SER A 1010 34.54 -68.63 31.27
N SER A 1011 33.44 -68.97 30.59
CA SER A 1011 32.19 -69.43 31.22
C SER A 1011 32.44 -70.50 32.30
N ALA A 1012 33.36 -71.44 32.06
CA ALA A 1012 33.78 -72.46 33.02
C ALA A 1012 34.20 -71.89 34.37
N SER A 1013 34.95 -70.79 34.36
CA SER A 1013 35.50 -70.15 35.56
C SER A 1013 34.43 -69.40 36.35
N ILE A 1014 33.49 -68.75 35.67
CA ILE A 1014 32.35 -68.07 36.29
C ILE A 1014 31.42 -69.10 36.96
N MET A 1015 31.17 -70.23 36.28
CA MET A 1015 30.32 -71.30 36.77
C MET A 1015 30.83 -72.00 38.03
N LYS A 1016 32.16 -72.04 38.26
CA LYS A 1016 32.76 -72.56 39.50
C LYS A 1016 32.47 -71.68 40.72
N GLY A 1017 32.29 -70.38 40.52
CA GLY A 1017 32.04 -69.40 41.59
C GLY A 1017 30.57 -69.12 41.91
N LEU A 1018 29.61 -69.81 41.28
CA LEU A 1018 28.16 -69.58 41.47
C LEU A 1018 27.53 -70.57 42.46
N SER A 1019 26.58 -70.10 43.27
CA SER A 1019 25.80 -70.95 44.17
C SER A 1019 24.81 -71.85 43.40
N SER A 1020 24.35 -72.94 44.01
CA SER A 1020 23.31 -73.79 43.39
C SER A 1020 22.02 -73.01 43.07
N LYS A 1021 21.68 -72.01 43.88
CA LYS A 1021 20.53 -71.12 43.67
C LYS A 1021 20.72 -70.22 42.44
N ASP A 1022 21.93 -69.68 42.25
CA ASP A 1022 22.25 -68.84 41.09
C ASP A 1022 22.23 -69.66 39.79
N LYS A 1023 22.70 -70.91 39.84
CA LYS A 1023 22.67 -71.82 38.69
C LYS A 1023 21.23 -72.15 38.26
N GLU A 1024 20.33 -72.42 39.20
CA GLU A 1024 18.90 -72.61 38.87
C GLU A 1024 18.25 -71.34 38.32
N LYS A 1025 18.59 -70.17 38.86
CA LYS A 1025 18.09 -68.88 38.33
C LYS A 1025 18.53 -68.66 36.87
N ILE A 1026 19.79 -68.92 36.53
CA ILE A 1026 20.31 -68.77 35.16
C ILE A 1026 19.65 -69.77 34.19
N LYS A 1027 19.43 -71.03 34.61
CA LYS A 1027 18.65 -71.99 33.81
C LYS A 1027 17.22 -71.50 33.54
N GLY A 1028 16.56 -70.95 34.57
CA GLY A 1028 15.23 -70.33 34.44
C GLY A 1028 15.21 -69.17 33.45
N MET A 1029 16.27 -68.34 33.43
CA MET A 1029 16.43 -67.24 32.47
C MET A 1029 16.56 -67.75 31.03
N PHE A 1030 17.35 -68.80 30.77
CA PHE A 1030 17.44 -69.42 29.45
C PHE A 1030 16.09 -70.01 28.99
N THR A 1031 15.37 -70.73 29.86
CA THR A 1031 14.05 -71.30 29.50
C THR A 1031 13.03 -70.21 29.19
N ALA A 1032 12.98 -69.15 30.01
CA ALA A 1032 12.07 -68.02 29.80
C ALA A 1032 12.39 -67.27 28.50
N PHE A 1033 13.67 -67.04 28.21
CA PHE A 1033 14.10 -66.46 26.94
C PHE A 1033 13.70 -67.32 25.75
N ASN A 1034 14.00 -68.63 25.76
CA ASN A 1034 13.71 -69.53 24.63
C ASN A 1034 12.20 -69.54 24.31
N SER A 1035 11.36 -69.64 25.34
CA SER A 1035 9.90 -69.63 25.18
C SER A 1035 9.40 -68.32 24.56
N GLY A 1036 9.83 -67.18 25.10
CA GLY A 1036 9.42 -65.86 24.58
C GLY A 1036 9.97 -65.58 23.18
N PHE A 1037 11.22 -65.97 22.91
CA PHE A 1037 11.86 -65.79 21.61
C PHE A 1037 11.19 -66.62 20.50
N GLU A 1038 10.86 -67.89 20.77
CA GLU A 1038 10.17 -68.75 19.80
C GLU A 1038 8.76 -68.27 19.48
N GLU A 1039 8.01 -67.84 20.51
CA GLU A 1039 6.69 -67.27 20.33
C GLU A 1039 6.74 -65.98 19.49
N MET A 1040 7.72 -65.10 19.74
CA MET A 1040 7.95 -63.90 18.95
C MET A 1040 8.27 -64.24 17.49
N VAL A 1041 9.18 -65.19 17.23
CA VAL A 1041 9.56 -65.61 15.88
C VAL A 1041 8.35 -66.18 15.12
N ALA A 1042 7.53 -67.01 15.77
CA ALA A 1042 6.32 -67.56 15.18
C ALA A 1042 5.32 -66.47 14.80
N ARG A 1043 5.07 -65.50 15.70
CA ARG A 1043 4.19 -64.35 15.43
C ARG A 1043 4.73 -63.45 14.31
N HIS A 1044 6.03 -63.16 14.30
CA HIS A 1044 6.68 -62.35 13.25
C HIS A 1044 6.45 -62.93 11.85
N LYS A 1045 6.49 -64.26 11.71
CA LYS A 1045 6.24 -64.95 10.43
C LYS A 1045 4.77 -64.93 9.99
N GLN A 1046 3.84 -64.76 10.94
CA GLN A 1046 2.39 -64.73 10.65
C GLN A 1046 1.88 -63.34 10.25
N PHE A 1047 2.62 -62.27 10.58
CA PHE A 1047 2.21 -60.91 10.23
C PHE A 1047 2.35 -60.63 8.73
N ALA A 1048 1.35 -59.95 8.17
CA ALA A 1048 1.36 -59.43 6.81
C ALA A 1048 2.14 -58.11 6.80
N MET A 1049 3.37 -58.12 6.27
CA MET A 1049 4.27 -56.96 6.22
C MET A 1049 4.65 -56.65 4.78
N GLU A 1050 4.68 -55.36 4.44
CA GLU A 1050 5.39 -54.89 3.25
C GLU A 1050 6.88 -55.30 3.34
N LYS A 1051 7.54 -55.45 2.19
CA LYS A 1051 8.92 -55.96 2.11
C LYS A 1051 9.88 -55.10 2.94
N GLU A 1052 9.73 -53.79 2.85
CA GLU A 1052 10.53 -52.78 3.55
C GLU A 1052 10.29 -52.83 5.06
N VAL A 1053 9.04 -53.03 5.48
CA VAL A 1053 8.65 -53.16 6.90
C VAL A 1053 9.25 -54.43 7.50
N ARG A 1054 9.18 -55.56 6.77
CA ARG A 1054 9.76 -56.83 7.21
C ARG A 1054 11.26 -56.70 7.45
N GLN A 1055 11.97 -56.11 6.49
CA GLN A 1055 13.41 -55.87 6.61
C GLN A 1055 13.75 -54.96 7.79
N MET A 1056 13.04 -53.84 7.95
CA MET A 1056 13.25 -52.90 9.05
C MET A 1056 13.05 -53.56 10.43
N LEU A 1057 11.91 -54.23 10.64
CA LEU A 1057 11.59 -54.83 11.93
C LEU A 1057 12.50 -56.04 12.23
N ALA A 1058 12.90 -56.82 11.22
CA ALA A 1058 13.87 -57.90 11.40
C ALA A 1058 15.23 -57.37 11.87
N GLN A 1059 15.70 -56.25 11.29
CA GLN A 1059 16.93 -55.56 11.71
C GLN A 1059 16.84 -55.08 13.16
N ASP A 1060 15.74 -54.43 13.54
CA ASP A 1060 15.55 -53.93 14.92
C ASP A 1060 15.56 -55.06 15.95
N VAL A 1061 14.85 -56.15 15.67
CA VAL A 1061 14.81 -57.36 16.53
C VAL A 1061 16.20 -57.94 16.70
N GLN A 1062 16.93 -58.11 15.60
CA GLN A 1062 18.29 -58.64 15.60
C GLN A 1062 19.24 -57.73 16.39
N HIS A 1063 19.19 -56.41 16.15
CA HIS A 1063 20.07 -55.44 16.80
C HIS A 1063 19.87 -55.38 18.32
N MET A 1064 18.64 -55.54 18.80
CA MET A 1064 18.36 -55.55 20.23
C MET A 1064 18.73 -56.86 20.92
N LEU A 1065 18.36 -58.01 20.35
CA LEU A 1065 18.43 -59.29 21.07
C LEU A 1065 19.75 -60.04 20.83
N GLU A 1066 20.32 -60.01 19.63
CA GLU A 1066 21.52 -60.79 19.29
C GLU A 1066 22.74 -60.42 20.15
N PRO A 1067 23.08 -59.12 20.38
CA PRO A 1067 24.23 -58.76 21.21
C PRO A 1067 24.03 -59.14 22.69
N LEU A 1068 22.80 -58.99 23.19
CA LEU A 1068 22.46 -59.35 24.57
C LEU A 1068 22.56 -60.86 24.78
N TYR A 1069 22.03 -61.65 23.83
CA TYR A 1069 22.11 -63.10 23.89
C TYR A 1069 23.56 -63.57 23.79
N ASN A 1070 24.34 -63.04 22.85
CA ASN A 1070 25.75 -63.41 22.69
C ASN A 1070 26.56 -63.16 23.97
N ARG A 1071 26.35 -62.02 24.63
CA ARG A 1071 27.00 -61.70 25.92
C ARG A 1071 26.55 -62.64 27.05
N PHE A 1072 25.26 -62.96 27.10
CA PHE A 1072 24.70 -63.86 28.11
C PHE A 1072 25.21 -65.30 27.90
N TRP A 1073 25.26 -65.74 26.65
CA TRP A 1073 25.78 -67.04 26.22
C TRP A 1073 27.28 -67.17 26.52
N ASP A 1074 28.10 -66.17 26.17
CA ASP A 1074 29.54 -66.17 26.47
C ASP A 1074 29.84 -66.39 27.95
N ARG A 1075 28.96 -65.87 28.81
CA ARG A 1075 29.12 -65.93 30.27
C ARG A 1075 28.64 -67.24 30.89
N TYR A 1076 27.61 -67.88 30.33
CA TYR A 1076 26.87 -68.94 31.01
C TYR A 1076 26.60 -70.21 30.19
N HIS A 1077 27.05 -70.34 28.95
CA HIS A 1077 26.71 -71.49 28.08
C HIS A 1077 27.11 -72.86 28.65
N GLU A 1078 28.15 -72.94 29.49
CA GLU A 1078 28.56 -74.22 30.11
C GLU A 1078 27.61 -74.71 31.23
N ILE A 1079 26.60 -73.93 31.61
CA ILE A 1079 25.63 -74.31 32.66
C ILE A 1079 24.88 -75.60 32.38
N ASP A 1080 24.70 -75.90 31.10
CA ASP A 1080 23.97 -77.07 30.62
C ASP A 1080 24.90 -78.21 30.22
N LYS A 1081 26.23 -78.05 30.36
CA LYS A 1081 27.25 -79.06 30.02
C LYS A 1081 27.06 -79.67 28.63
N GLY A 1082 26.60 -78.88 27.66
CA GLY A 1082 26.33 -79.34 26.28
C GLY A 1082 25.12 -80.26 26.11
N LYS A 1083 24.22 -80.37 27.11
CA LYS A 1083 23.03 -81.25 27.04
C LYS A 1083 21.86 -80.66 26.23
N GLY A 1084 21.89 -79.37 25.92
CA GLY A 1084 20.86 -78.68 25.11
C GLY A 1084 19.46 -78.62 25.75
N LYS A 1085 19.34 -78.89 27.05
CA LYS A 1085 18.08 -78.86 27.79
C LYS A 1085 17.64 -77.43 28.13
N TYR A 1086 18.59 -76.56 28.43
CA TYR A 1086 18.35 -75.16 28.81
C TYR A 1086 18.98 -74.20 27.79
N VAL A 1087 20.22 -74.46 27.36
CA VAL A 1087 20.90 -73.65 26.35
C VAL A 1087 20.59 -74.25 24.97
N LYS A 1088 19.48 -73.80 24.36
CA LYS A 1088 18.95 -74.34 23.10
C LYS A 1088 19.70 -73.86 21.85
N TYR A 1089 20.19 -72.61 21.88
CA TYR A 1089 20.88 -71.99 20.75
C TYR A 1089 22.36 -71.76 21.06
N ASP A 1090 23.22 -72.04 20.09
CA ASP A 1090 24.58 -71.51 20.02
C ASP A 1090 24.58 -70.21 19.20
N LYS A 1091 25.72 -69.50 19.16
CA LYS A 1091 25.83 -68.22 18.43
C LYS A 1091 25.50 -68.34 16.94
N GLY A 1092 25.86 -69.44 16.29
CA GLY A 1092 25.58 -69.69 14.89
C GLY A 1092 24.11 -70.03 14.63
N SER A 1093 23.52 -70.88 15.46
CA SER A 1093 22.12 -71.27 15.32
C SER A 1093 21.14 -70.13 15.66
N ILE A 1094 21.42 -69.29 16.67
CA ILE A 1094 20.57 -68.12 16.92
C ILE A 1094 20.67 -67.06 15.81
N ALA A 1095 21.87 -66.83 15.25
CA ALA A 1095 22.07 -65.93 14.11
C ALA A 1095 21.35 -66.42 12.85
N ALA A 1096 21.22 -67.74 12.65
CA ALA A 1096 20.40 -68.31 11.58
C ALA A 1096 18.89 -68.03 11.79
N VAL A 1097 18.41 -68.07 13.04
CA VAL A 1097 17.00 -67.73 13.34
C VAL A 1097 16.72 -66.25 13.06
N PHE A 1098 17.60 -65.32 13.45
CA PHE A 1098 17.46 -63.89 13.11
C PHE A 1098 17.45 -63.65 11.59
N ARG A 1099 18.31 -64.34 10.83
CA ARG A 1099 18.29 -64.28 9.37
C ARG A 1099 16.97 -64.76 8.76
N SER A 1100 16.24 -65.64 9.42
CA SER A 1100 14.93 -66.12 8.96
C SER A 1100 13.77 -65.15 9.21
N LEU A 1101 14.03 -63.97 9.79
CA LEU A 1101 13.04 -62.91 10.02
C LEU A 1101 12.93 -61.95 8.83
N TYR A 1102 14.00 -61.80 8.05
CA TYR A 1102 14.01 -61.06 6.79
C TYR A 1102 13.18 -61.81 5.75
#